data_AF-A0A9P1FTR8-F1
#
_entry.id   AF-A0A9P1FTR8-F1
#
_cell.length_a   1.000
_cell.length_b   1.000
_cell.length_c   1.000
_cell.angle_alpha   90.00
_cell.angle_beta   90.00
_cell.angle_gamma   90.00
#
_symmetry.space_group_name_H-M   'P 1'
#
loop_
_entity.id
_entity.type
_entity.pdbx_description
1 polymer ?
#
loop_
_entity_poly.entity_id
_entity_poly.type
_entity_poly.pdbx_seq_one_letter_code
_entity_poly.pdbx_strand_id
1 'polypeptide(L)'
;MEVLRPGGRVLLHSLAAEELNGSVGELQAFHEDKGRWAVIVGNAPKLLKPGNLKAIDAIDPVKASITAEVLGEDIFMRICHFLPAAIVTATGNCSRNVHKQLKESISLWQSLCYSLLDEAVITLHLAASDGGVYADQTAEFWRTLFRSGYKADAFYYEHSLRQRCLHSSELFQQHLDGAVYFELRQKVLGASGHTASALKDFVVTVGGWRPWSLRIDLHVAVLDLKKMTLSEPSLASGSERPQRRLRHSSCTVCPGNSPCILVLGGCNDKTHDPCDGLQTLLFLQLLPGCTSGDAKLTELTESADRLELNWKKVPASGQVPQAIWHHAADSFSSGKKVVVFGGDIPPRDPEFIFIGDRAYANYVYILEVDSQRWERVQTQGQVPHWRSLHFGATFSSLTTAEHFVIMGGCEEHLEIFHGGRPATMRGYSLNLSTLRWKRGATRRKGSELFVPAPRMRFGAQRYGRHLLVYGGHGIEAIPEDEELLVLNATDLEWRKAEVANEASEFGVAPAAALAGGCVLGGVQLGPRGVCYASLGSGLLRFDFCLLEMLLAKGVPVTSVHLVDSQYEPDAQGYMRHKVALAQFAAWFSSRGVEVYVHYSLERYAFEARRTSALPKMVLQVDCFELTAAFDQEVKPTLEEVLELGGLYCALTSREGASGAGSMGSTCAWAEIWRLIPETGRMKMESLTCFRPGDVRGIDVDVDKPLPRVAGCFCLPRQTLTLEKQHSDRSLPVLKQISPMVKENLRSPPEKLKPMAARDPMDALPKVSDSEMPKAFAKFPQIDWDQPVNKSVLSKAVADIVKKEQIKDTKRLKAALARLSKVYEKQVGPDGFALIGKPLRLNEETRFACFCMGFH
;
A
#
# COMPACT_ATOMS: atom_id res chain seq x y z
N MET A 1 -57.53 -36.61 44.21
CA MET A 1 -56.65 -35.79 45.07
C MET A 1 -55.24 -36.06 44.62
N GLU A 2 -54.55 -35.06 44.09
CA GLU A 2 -53.13 -35.19 43.75
C GLU A 2 -52.32 -35.52 45.01
N VAL A 3 -51.42 -36.49 44.89
CA VAL A 3 -50.63 -36.98 46.00
C VAL A 3 -49.47 -36.01 46.22
N LEU A 4 -49.55 -35.19 47.28
CA LEU A 4 -48.44 -34.35 47.74
C LEU A 4 -47.26 -35.24 48.16
N ARG A 5 -46.05 -34.95 47.67
CA ARG A 5 -44.82 -35.71 47.98
C ARG A 5 -43.70 -34.75 48.41
N PRO A 6 -42.76 -35.19 49.28
CA PRO A 6 -41.53 -34.44 49.54
C PRO A 6 -40.81 -34.06 48.24
N GLY A 7 -40.28 -32.84 48.18
CA GLY A 7 -39.69 -32.22 46.99
C GLY A 7 -40.69 -31.58 46.01
N GLY A 8 -42.00 -31.78 46.20
CA GLY A 8 -43.03 -31.19 45.35
C GLY A 8 -43.20 -29.68 45.59
N ARG A 9 -43.38 -28.91 44.52
CA ARG A 9 -43.76 -27.49 44.62
C ARG A 9 -45.26 -27.34 44.80
N VAL A 10 -45.66 -26.42 45.66
CA VAL A 10 -47.05 -26.17 46.04
C VAL A 10 -47.35 -24.68 46.04
N LEU A 11 -48.55 -24.32 45.59
CA LEU A 11 -49.10 -22.98 45.71
C LEU A 11 -49.89 -22.90 47.01
N LEU A 12 -49.55 -21.91 47.84
CA LEU A 12 -50.25 -21.65 49.08
C LEU A 12 -51.56 -20.93 48.79
N HIS A 13 -52.66 -21.40 49.37
CA HIS A 13 -53.95 -20.73 49.29
C HIS A 13 -54.78 -20.91 50.57
N SER A 14 -55.77 -20.04 50.74
CA SER A 14 -56.75 -20.10 51.83
C SER A 14 -56.13 -20.05 53.25
N LEU A 15 -54.94 -19.44 53.39
CA LEU A 15 -54.32 -19.13 54.67
C LEU A 15 -54.91 -17.86 55.25
N ALA A 16 -54.98 -17.77 56.59
CA ALA A 16 -55.40 -16.55 57.29
C ALA A 16 -54.37 -15.42 57.16
N ALA A 17 -53.10 -15.75 56.92
CA ALA A 17 -52.05 -14.81 56.53
C ALA A 17 -52.18 -14.56 55.03
N GLU A 18 -52.96 -13.55 54.65
CA GLU A 18 -53.31 -13.25 53.26
C GLU A 18 -52.09 -12.99 52.38
N GLU A 19 -51.00 -12.46 52.95
CA GLU A 19 -49.75 -12.17 52.26
C GLU A 19 -49.01 -13.42 51.77
N LEU A 20 -49.32 -14.60 52.35
CA LEU A 20 -48.73 -15.87 51.92
C LEU A 20 -49.58 -16.58 50.86
N ASN A 21 -50.84 -16.18 50.67
CA ASN A 21 -51.69 -16.74 49.63
C ASN A 21 -51.16 -16.31 48.26
N GLY A 22 -51.00 -17.27 47.35
CA GLY A 22 -50.36 -17.07 46.04
C GLY A 22 -48.84 -17.24 46.04
N SER A 23 -48.21 -17.42 47.21
CA SER A 23 -46.79 -17.76 47.28
C SER A 23 -46.55 -19.22 46.92
N VAL A 24 -45.39 -19.51 46.32
CA VAL A 24 -44.96 -20.87 46.00
C VAL A 24 -43.98 -21.37 47.04
N GLY A 25 -44.18 -22.58 47.54
CA GLY A 25 -43.27 -23.25 48.46
C GLY A 25 -42.89 -24.65 48.02
N GLU A 26 -41.87 -25.21 48.66
CA GLU A 26 -41.38 -26.56 48.42
C GLU A 26 -41.67 -27.47 49.62
N LEU A 27 -42.31 -28.61 49.38
CA LEU A 27 -42.61 -29.62 50.39
C LEU A 27 -41.32 -30.29 50.87
N GLN A 28 -41.04 -30.26 52.15
CA GLN A 28 -39.87 -30.94 52.74
C GLN A 28 -40.24 -32.31 53.30
N ALA A 29 -41.19 -32.33 54.24
CA ALA A 29 -41.65 -33.56 54.89
C ALA A 29 -43.08 -33.41 55.40
N PHE A 30 -43.81 -34.52 55.49
CA PHE A 30 -45.11 -34.54 56.16
C PHE A 30 -44.93 -34.90 57.64
N HIS A 31 -45.44 -34.05 58.51
CA HIS A 31 -45.46 -34.28 59.95
C HIS A 31 -46.77 -34.97 60.33
N GLU A 32 -46.74 -36.30 60.42
CA GLU A 32 -47.91 -37.14 60.74
C GLU A 32 -48.54 -36.75 62.08
N ASP A 33 -47.72 -36.43 63.08
CA ASP A 33 -48.14 -36.00 64.42
C ASP A 33 -48.99 -34.72 64.40
N LYS A 34 -48.79 -33.87 63.38
CA LYS A 34 -49.47 -32.56 63.25
C LYS A 34 -50.47 -32.52 62.10
N GLY A 35 -50.52 -33.55 61.25
CA GLY A 35 -51.31 -33.58 60.03
C GLY A 35 -50.98 -32.42 59.07
N ARG A 36 -49.71 -32.00 59.02
CA ARG A 36 -49.26 -30.81 58.27
C ARG A 36 -47.98 -31.09 57.49
N TRP A 37 -47.84 -30.42 56.35
CA TRP A 37 -46.62 -30.41 55.57
C TRP A 37 -45.68 -29.31 56.04
N ALA A 38 -44.40 -29.63 56.20
CA ALA A 38 -43.33 -28.65 56.25
C ALA A 38 -43.08 -28.14 54.83
N VAL A 39 -43.31 -26.84 54.61
CA VAL A 39 -43.16 -26.16 53.33
C VAL A 39 -42.19 -25.02 53.49
N ILE A 40 -41.12 -24.98 52.69
CA ILE A 40 -40.20 -23.84 52.65
C ILE A 40 -40.80 -22.80 51.70
N VAL A 41 -41.06 -21.60 52.21
CA VAL A 41 -41.52 -20.45 51.43
C VAL A 41 -40.50 -19.32 51.64
N GLY A 42 -39.72 -19.00 50.62
CA GLY A 42 -38.52 -18.18 50.77
C GLY A 42 -37.47 -18.90 51.61
N ASN A 43 -36.95 -18.26 52.67
CA ASN A 43 -35.96 -18.85 53.58
C ASN A 43 -36.57 -19.37 54.90
N ALA A 44 -37.90 -19.38 55.03
CA ALA A 44 -38.57 -19.74 56.28
C ALA A 44 -39.42 -21.01 56.10
N PRO A 45 -39.22 -22.05 56.93
CA PRO A 45 -40.08 -23.21 56.94
C PRO A 45 -41.43 -22.88 57.62
N LYS A 46 -42.52 -23.38 57.05
CA LYS A 46 -43.89 -23.21 57.55
C LYS A 46 -44.61 -24.56 57.60
N LEU A 47 -45.45 -24.77 58.61
CA LEU A 47 -46.26 -25.98 58.76
C LEU A 47 -47.71 -25.74 58.32
N LEU A 48 -48.07 -26.30 57.17
CA LEU A 48 -49.32 -25.99 56.47
C LEU A 48 -50.21 -27.23 56.32
N LYS A 49 -51.53 -27.06 56.42
CA LYS A 49 -52.47 -28.17 56.22
C LYS A 49 -52.52 -28.54 54.73
N PRO A 50 -52.74 -29.82 54.37
CA PRO A 50 -52.87 -30.23 52.97
C PRO A 50 -53.90 -29.41 52.17
N GLY A 51 -55.03 -29.02 52.79
CA GLY A 51 -56.06 -28.20 52.14
C GLY A 51 -55.66 -26.74 51.85
N ASN A 52 -54.51 -26.29 52.34
CA ASN A 52 -53.93 -24.98 52.02
C ASN A 52 -52.87 -25.05 50.90
N LEU A 53 -52.65 -26.24 50.35
CA LEU A 53 -51.60 -26.50 49.38
C LEU A 53 -52.26 -27.04 48.12
N LYS A 54 -52.10 -26.31 47.02
CA LYS A 54 -52.42 -26.80 45.70
C LYS A 54 -51.13 -27.29 45.07
N ALA A 55 -51.05 -28.57 44.70
CA ALA A 55 -49.90 -29.08 43.98
C ALA A 55 -49.73 -28.25 42.70
N ILE A 56 -48.50 -27.80 42.47
CA ILE A 56 -48.13 -27.25 41.17
C ILE A 56 -47.55 -28.43 40.43
N ASP A 57 -48.38 -29.08 39.60
CA ASP A 57 -47.86 -30.04 38.64
C ASP A 57 -46.71 -29.39 37.89
N ALA A 58 -45.61 -30.15 37.74
CA ALA A 58 -44.48 -29.69 36.97
C ALA A 58 -44.97 -29.36 35.55
N ILE A 59 -45.13 -28.06 35.32
CA ILE A 59 -45.38 -27.34 34.06
C ILE A 59 -46.87 -27.04 33.77
N ASP A 60 -47.30 -25.83 34.12
CA ASP A 60 -47.94 -24.95 33.12
C ASP A 60 -47.50 -23.47 33.32
N PRO A 61 -46.39 -23.04 32.68
CA PRO A 61 -45.96 -21.67 32.60
C PRO A 61 -46.61 -20.99 31.39
N VAL A 62 -47.72 -20.29 31.63
CA VAL A 62 -48.18 -19.30 30.65
C VAL A 62 -47.15 -18.17 30.58
N LYS A 63 -46.48 -18.14 29.41
CA LYS A 63 -45.57 -17.12 28.83
C LYS A 63 -44.06 -17.33 28.98
N ALA A 64 -43.59 -18.55 28.71
CA ALA A 64 -42.26 -18.72 28.10
C ALA A 64 -42.42 -19.47 26.75
N SER A 65 -41.67 -19.02 25.75
CA SER A 65 -41.72 -19.51 24.37
C SER A 65 -41.35 -20.99 24.28
N ILE A 66 -42.32 -21.83 23.93
CA ILE A 66 -42.26 -23.30 23.74
C ILE A 66 -41.04 -23.77 22.92
N THR A 67 -40.51 -22.92 22.04
CA THR A 67 -39.35 -23.26 21.20
C THR A 67 -38.05 -23.50 21.99
N ALA A 68 -37.90 -22.95 23.19
CA ALA A 68 -36.65 -23.01 23.96
C ALA A 68 -36.59 -24.13 25.01
N GLU A 69 -37.74 -24.69 25.43
CA GLU A 69 -37.79 -25.78 26.41
C GLU A 69 -37.82 -27.17 25.76
N VAL A 70 -38.37 -27.29 24.55
CA VAL A 70 -38.39 -28.58 23.81
C VAL A 70 -36.99 -28.97 23.32
N LEU A 71 -36.11 -27.99 23.16
CA LEU A 71 -34.74 -28.18 22.73
C LEU A 71 -33.85 -27.82 23.91
N GLY A 72 -33.19 -28.80 24.54
CA GLY A 72 -32.15 -28.50 25.52
C GLY A 72 -31.14 -27.48 24.96
N GLU A 73 -30.49 -26.69 25.82
CA GLU A 73 -29.60 -25.59 25.40
C GLU A 73 -28.63 -26.01 24.28
N ASP A 74 -28.02 -27.18 24.42
CA ASP A 74 -27.14 -27.78 23.41
C ASP A 74 -27.82 -28.03 22.06
N ILE A 75 -29.09 -28.49 22.06
CA ILE A 75 -29.88 -28.78 20.87
C ILE A 75 -30.35 -27.48 20.22
N PHE A 76 -30.77 -26.49 21.02
CA PHE A 76 -31.15 -25.18 20.52
C PHE A 76 -29.96 -24.48 19.85
N MET A 77 -28.78 -24.54 20.49
CA MET A 77 -27.56 -23.98 19.92
C MET A 77 -27.12 -24.74 18.65
N ARG A 78 -27.20 -26.07 18.65
CA ARG A 78 -26.98 -26.88 17.43
C ARG A 78 -27.93 -26.49 16.30
N ILE A 79 -29.22 -26.31 16.58
CA ILE A 79 -30.19 -25.84 15.58
C ILE A 79 -29.81 -24.45 15.07
N CYS A 80 -29.41 -23.53 15.95
CA CYS A 80 -28.95 -22.20 15.55
C CYS A 80 -27.68 -22.26 14.67
N HIS A 81 -26.80 -23.25 14.84
CA HIS A 81 -25.68 -23.48 13.93
C HIS A 81 -26.11 -23.91 12.52
N PHE A 82 -27.28 -24.54 12.37
CA PHE A 82 -27.82 -24.95 11.07
C PHE A 82 -28.76 -23.91 10.44
N LEU A 83 -29.17 -22.88 11.18
CA LEU A 83 -30.03 -21.83 10.67
C LEU A 83 -29.20 -20.72 10.01
N PRO A 84 -29.62 -20.20 8.83
CA PRO A 84 -29.07 -18.98 8.27
C PRO A 84 -29.04 -17.86 9.32
N ALA A 85 -27.97 -17.06 9.37
CA ALA A 85 -27.78 -16.03 10.39
C ALA A 85 -28.95 -15.03 10.50
N ALA A 86 -29.62 -14.73 9.39
CA ALA A 86 -30.82 -13.91 9.37
C ALA A 86 -31.99 -14.54 10.17
N ILE A 87 -32.16 -15.85 10.05
CA ILE A 87 -33.16 -16.62 10.80
C ILE A 87 -32.77 -16.69 12.27
N VAL A 88 -31.50 -16.94 12.61
CA VAL A 88 -31.03 -16.90 14.01
C VAL A 88 -31.36 -15.55 14.67
N THR A 89 -31.13 -14.45 13.95
CA THR A 89 -31.42 -13.10 14.44
C THR A 89 -32.93 -12.87 14.61
N ALA A 90 -33.75 -13.35 13.67
CA ALA A 90 -35.20 -13.26 13.74
C ALA A 90 -35.79 -14.12 14.88
N THR A 91 -35.31 -15.35 15.05
CA THR A 91 -35.69 -16.25 16.14
C THR A 91 -35.34 -15.65 17.51
N GLY A 92 -34.22 -14.93 17.59
CA GLY A 92 -33.86 -14.15 18.77
C GLY A 92 -34.86 -13.07 19.15
N ASN A 93 -35.75 -12.64 18.25
CA ASN A 93 -36.80 -11.68 18.58
C ASN A 93 -38.11 -12.34 19.02
N CYS A 94 -38.25 -13.66 18.87
CA CYS A 94 -39.47 -14.39 19.22
C CYS A 94 -39.65 -14.59 20.73
N SER A 95 -38.58 -14.49 21.53
CA SER A 95 -38.60 -14.70 22.98
C SER A 95 -37.49 -13.95 23.69
N ARG A 96 -37.79 -13.31 24.82
CA ARG A 96 -36.77 -12.62 25.64
C ARG A 96 -35.68 -13.56 26.16
N ASN A 97 -36.05 -14.79 26.52
CA ASN A 97 -35.09 -15.78 27.02
C ASN A 97 -34.16 -16.24 25.90
N VAL A 98 -34.72 -16.54 24.73
CA VAL A 98 -33.94 -16.89 23.53
C VAL A 98 -33.05 -15.73 23.11
N HIS A 99 -33.57 -14.49 23.12
CA HIS A 99 -32.77 -13.31 22.84
C HIS A 99 -31.56 -13.22 23.78
N LYS A 100 -31.79 -13.42 25.08
CA LYS A 100 -30.75 -13.35 26.10
C LYS A 100 -29.70 -14.44 25.89
N GLN A 101 -30.12 -15.69 25.73
CA GLN A 101 -29.22 -16.83 25.47
C GLN A 101 -28.40 -16.63 24.20
N LEU A 102 -29.04 -16.26 23.09
CA LEU A 102 -28.33 -15.94 21.84
C LEU A 102 -27.38 -14.77 22.03
N LYS A 103 -27.77 -13.72 22.75
CA LYS A 103 -26.92 -12.55 23.01
C LYS A 103 -25.67 -12.89 23.81
N GLU A 104 -25.78 -13.84 24.74
CA GLU A 104 -24.71 -14.23 25.68
C GLU A 104 -23.87 -15.41 25.17
N SER A 105 -24.27 -16.08 24.09
CA SER A 105 -23.57 -17.25 23.56
C SER A 105 -22.30 -16.91 22.77
N ILE A 106 -21.14 -17.07 23.40
CA ILE A 106 -19.83 -16.91 22.75
C ILE A 106 -19.66 -17.87 21.55
N SER A 107 -19.94 -19.16 21.76
CA SER A 107 -19.71 -20.22 20.76
C SER A 107 -20.46 -20.01 19.45
N LEU A 108 -21.70 -19.50 19.52
CA LEU A 108 -22.49 -19.16 18.35
C LEU A 108 -21.86 -18.02 17.55
N TRP A 109 -21.60 -16.88 18.20
CA TRP A 109 -21.08 -15.71 17.49
C TRP A 109 -19.68 -15.95 16.94
N GLN A 110 -18.86 -16.70 17.68
CA GLN A 110 -17.56 -17.16 17.21
C GLN A 110 -17.70 -18.02 15.95
N SER A 111 -18.56 -19.05 15.98
CA SER A 111 -18.77 -19.92 14.81
C SER A 111 -19.33 -19.19 13.60
N LEU A 112 -20.23 -18.21 13.84
CA LEU A 112 -20.75 -17.33 12.79
C LEU A 112 -19.64 -16.44 12.21
N CYS A 113 -18.70 -15.95 13.03
CA CYS A 113 -17.53 -15.23 12.54
C CYS A 113 -16.64 -16.13 11.67
N TYR A 114 -16.31 -17.34 12.10
CA TYR A 114 -15.49 -18.28 11.30
C TYR A 114 -16.18 -18.74 10.01
N SER A 115 -17.50 -18.75 9.97
CA SER A 115 -18.25 -19.01 8.73
C SER A 115 -18.28 -17.81 7.79
N LEU A 116 -18.14 -16.58 8.32
CA LEU A 116 -18.27 -15.35 7.57
C LEU A 116 -16.91 -14.77 7.14
N LEU A 117 -15.93 -14.73 8.05
CA LEU A 117 -14.63 -14.09 7.90
C LEU A 117 -13.53 -15.12 7.72
N ASP A 118 -12.42 -14.72 7.11
CA ASP A 118 -11.21 -15.54 7.10
C ASP A 118 -10.59 -15.62 8.50
N GLU A 119 -9.97 -16.77 8.82
CA GLU A 119 -9.29 -16.98 10.11
C GLU A 119 -8.24 -15.89 10.38
N ALA A 120 -7.44 -15.50 9.38
CA ALA A 120 -6.47 -14.41 9.50
C ALA A 120 -7.12 -13.09 9.92
N VAL A 121 -8.30 -12.76 9.39
CA VAL A 121 -9.02 -11.52 9.74
C VAL A 121 -9.49 -11.57 11.19
N ILE A 122 -9.98 -12.73 11.63
CA ILE A 122 -10.37 -12.95 13.04
C ILE A 122 -9.15 -12.79 13.95
N THR A 123 -8.03 -13.44 13.62
CA THR A 123 -6.78 -13.38 14.38
C THR A 123 -6.24 -11.96 14.45
N LEU A 124 -6.30 -11.19 13.36
CA LEU A 124 -5.94 -9.78 13.36
C LEU A 124 -6.79 -8.98 14.36
N HIS A 125 -8.12 -9.18 14.37
CA HIS A 125 -9.01 -8.47 15.30
C HIS A 125 -8.76 -8.87 16.76
N LEU A 126 -8.45 -10.15 17.03
CA LEU A 126 -8.04 -10.59 18.36
C LEU A 126 -6.73 -9.91 18.77
N ALA A 127 -5.70 -9.92 17.92
CA ALA A 127 -4.41 -9.28 18.21
C ALA A 127 -4.47 -7.74 18.34
N ALA A 128 -5.46 -7.11 17.70
CA ALA A 128 -5.72 -5.68 17.78
C ALA A 128 -6.48 -5.27 19.05
N SER A 129 -7.27 -6.16 19.66
CA SER A 129 -8.00 -5.85 20.89
C SER A 129 -7.06 -5.63 22.08
N ASP A 130 -7.46 -4.80 23.06
CA ASP A 130 -6.59 -4.31 24.16
C ASP A 130 -5.94 -5.40 25.03
N GLY A 131 -6.44 -6.64 25.01
CA GLY A 131 -5.83 -7.81 25.67
C GLY A 131 -4.96 -8.68 24.76
N GLY A 132 -4.73 -8.28 23.51
CA GLY A 132 -4.08 -9.09 22.48
C GLY A 132 -4.88 -10.36 22.16
N VAL A 133 -4.19 -11.41 21.68
CA VAL A 133 -4.81 -12.72 21.36
C VAL A 133 -5.52 -13.34 22.59
N TYR A 134 -5.18 -12.89 23.79
CA TYR A 134 -5.77 -13.30 25.07
C TYR A 134 -6.82 -12.33 25.62
N ALA A 135 -7.29 -11.37 24.83
CA ALA A 135 -8.36 -10.48 25.25
C ALA A 135 -9.61 -11.26 25.62
N ASP A 136 -10.43 -10.69 26.51
CA ASP A 136 -11.70 -11.27 26.90
C ASP A 136 -12.59 -11.46 25.66
N GLN A 137 -12.65 -12.71 25.17
CA GLN A 137 -13.42 -13.15 24.01
C GLN A 137 -14.92 -13.22 24.34
N THR A 138 -15.47 -12.11 24.80
CA THR A 138 -16.87 -11.99 25.22
C THR A 138 -17.82 -12.19 24.04
N ALA A 139 -19.07 -12.56 24.33
CA ALA A 139 -20.10 -12.64 23.29
C ALA A 139 -20.31 -11.28 22.60
N GLU A 140 -20.11 -10.18 23.32
CA GLU A 140 -20.18 -8.82 22.76
C GLU A 140 -19.10 -8.55 21.71
N PHE A 141 -17.85 -8.96 21.96
CA PHE A 141 -16.78 -8.88 20.98
C PHE A 141 -17.15 -9.61 19.69
N TRP A 142 -17.49 -10.91 19.79
CA TRP A 142 -17.82 -11.73 18.62
C TRP A 142 -19.06 -11.24 17.86
N ARG A 143 -20.07 -10.75 18.58
CA ARG A 143 -21.25 -10.10 17.97
C ARG A 143 -20.87 -8.87 17.16
N THR A 144 -20.00 -8.05 17.72
CA THR A 144 -19.56 -6.81 17.09
C THR A 144 -18.75 -7.15 15.84
N LEU A 145 -17.80 -8.07 15.94
CA LEU A 145 -17.02 -8.56 14.81
C LEU A 145 -17.91 -9.16 13.71
N PHE A 146 -18.89 -10.00 14.07
CA PHE A 146 -19.84 -10.56 13.11
C PHE A 146 -20.62 -9.44 12.39
N ARG A 147 -21.13 -8.45 13.14
CA ARG A 147 -21.86 -7.30 12.57
C ARG A 147 -20.97 -6.48 11.64
N SER A 148 -19.72 -6.24 12.02
CA SER A 148 -18.74 -5.55 11.18
C SER A 148 -18.47 -6.32 9.89
N GLY A 149 -18.23 -7.63 9.95
CA GLY A 149 -18.09 -8.47 8.75
C GLY A 149 -19.35 -8.52 7.87
N TYR A 150 -20.52 -8.52 8.50
CA TYR A 150 -21.80 -8.68 7.83
C TYR A 150 -22.29 -7.40 7.16
N LYS A 151 -21.98 -6.23 7.73
CA LYS A 151 -22.42 -4.93 7.20
C LYS A 151 -21.31 -4.11 6.56
N ALA A 152 -20.07 -4.28 7.03
CA ALA A 152 -18.87 -3.53 6.62
C ALA A 152 -19.00 -2.01 6.82
N ASP A 153 -19.75 -1.54 7.80
CA ASP A 153 -20.16 -0.13 7.90
C ASP A 153 -18.95 0.82 8.03
N ALA A 154 -18.02 0.54 8.96
CA ALA A 154 -16.87 1.39 9.25
C ALA A 154 -15.57 0.59 9.44
N PHE A 155 -14.44 1.24 9.13
CA PHE A 155 -13.09 0.69 9.21
C PHE A 155 -12.15 1.63 9.98
N TYR A 156 -11.09 1.04 10.51
CA TYR A 156 -10.04 1.76 11.23
C TYR A 156 -8.68 1.26 10.75
N TYR A 157 -7.75 2.18 10.52
CA TYR A 157 -6.35 1.85 10.33
C TYR A 157 -5.69 1.61 11.69
N GLU A 158 -5.22 0.39 11.94
CA GLU A 158 -4.51 0.07 13.17
C GLU A 158 -3.01 0.41 13.06
N HIS A 159 -2.62 1.61 13.50
CA HIS A 159 -1.25 2.08 13.37
C HIS A 159 -0.27 1.40 14.32
N SER A 160 -0.73 1.03 15.53
CA SER A 160 0.13 0.39 16.52
C SER A 160 0.58 -0.98 16.03
N LEU A 161 -0.27 -1.67 15.27
CA LEU A 161 -0.04 -3.00 14.74
C LEU A 161 1.14 -3.03 13.77
N ARG A 162 1.21 -2.08 12.84
CA ARG A 162 2.37 -1.92 11.96
C ARG A 162 3.66 -1.76 12.76
N GLN A 163 3.66 -0.91 13.79
CA GLN A 163 4.84 -0.70 14.62
C GLN A 163 5.19 -1.96 15.40
N ARG A 164 4.22 -2.64 16.02
CA ARG A 164 4.43 -3.92 16.71
C ARG A 164 5.04 -4.96 15.78
N CYS A 165 4.48 -5.17 14.59
CA CYS A 165 4.98 -6.13 13.60
C CYS A 165 6.44 -5.92 13.21
N LEU A 166 6.85 -4.67 13.10
CA LEU A 166 8.22 -4.33 12.72
C LEU A 166 9.17 -4.36 13.93
N HIS A 167 8.72 -3.96 15.13
CA HIS A 167 9.58 -3.91 16.32
C HIS A 167 9.74 -5.26 17.03
N SER A 168 8.74 -6.14 16.97
CA SER A 168 8.76 -7.47 17.59
C SER A 168 9.63 -8.47 16.82
N SER A 169 9.87 -8.21 15.53
CA SER A 169 10.58 -9.14 14.67
C SER A 169 12.08 -9.03 14.93
N GLU A 170 12.69 -10.17 15.28
CA GLU A 170 14.14 -10.32 15.45
C GLU A 170 14.92 -9.76 14.25
N LEU A 171 14.31 -9.86 13.05
CA LEU A 171 14.86 -9.35 11.80
C LEU A 171 15.23 -7.86 11.90
N PHE A 172 14.36 -7.05 12.51
CA PHE A 172 14.57 -5.61 12.62
C PHE A 172 15.21 -5.17 13.94
N GLN A 173 15.08 -5.95 15.02
CA GLN A 173 15.64 -5.60 16.33
C GLN A 173 17.17 -5.50 16.32
N GLN A 174 17.85 -6.28 15.46
CA GLN A 174 19.30 -6.27 15.36
C GLN A 174 19.87 -5.01 14.70
N HIS A 175 19.01 -4.16 14.12
CA HIS A 175 19.41 -3.04 13.29
C HIS A 175 18.70 -1.75 13.71
N LEU A 176 19.17 -1.17 14.82
CA LEU A 176 18.69 0.14 15.32
C LEU A 176 19.13 1.34 14.46
N ASP A 177 20.05 1.13 13.51
CA ASP A 177 20.38 2.14 12.51
C ASP A 177 19.23 2.27 11.52
N GLY A 178 18.64 3.47 11.45
CA GLY A 178 17.51 3.77 10.57
C GLY A 178 17.76 3.50 9.10
N ALA A 179 19.02 3.55 8.62
CA ALA A 179 19.35 3.23 7.23
C ALA A 179 19.25 1.71 6.96
N VAL A 180 19.85 0.90 7.83
CA VAL A 180 19.82 -0.58 7.72
C VAL A 180 18.40 -1.11 7.92
N TYR A 181 17.66 -0.52 8.86
CA TYR A 181 16.25 -0.83 9.08
C TYR A 181 15.41 -0.61 7.80
N PHE A 182 15.62 0.53 7.12
CA PHE A 182 14.90 0.85 5.89
C PHE A 182 15.27 -0.10 4.74
N GLU A 183 16.55 -0.40 4.57
CA GLU A 183 17.03 -1.35 3.56
C GLU A 183 16.44 -2.74 3.78
N LEU A 184 16.44 -3.22 5.02
CA LEU A 184 15.86 -4.52 5.36
C LEU A 184 14.35 -4.54 5.12
N ARG A 185 13.65 -3.45 5.47
CA ARG A 185 12.21 -3.32 5.22
C ARG A 185 11.91 -3.34 3.72
N GLN A 186 12.67 -2.61 2.90
CA GLN A 186 12.55 -2.65 1.45
C GLN A 186 12.87 -4.05 0.91
N LYS A 187 13.91 -4.71 1.42
CA LYS A 187 14.29 -6.06 1.02
C LYS A 187 13.17 -7.07 1.24
N VAL A 188 12.49 -7.00 2.38
CA VAL A 188 11.44 -7.96 2.78
C VAL A 188 10.11 -7.64 2.11
N LEU A 189 9.65 -6.37 2.20
CA LEU A 189 8.29 -5.97 1.82
C LEU A 189 8.23 -5.11 0.55
N GLY A 190 9.35 -4.53 0.11
CA GLY A 190 9.41 -3.78 -1.14
C GLY A 190 9.19 -4.73 -2.32
N ALA A 191 7.99 -4.73 -2.86
CA ALA A 191 7.68 -5.48 -4.06
C ALA A 191 6.43 -4.89 -4.72
N SER A 192 6.36 -5.08 -6.03
CA SER A 192 5.19 -4.75 -6.84
C SER A 192 4.80 -5.94 -7.69
N GLY A 193 3.49 -6.18 -7.84
CA GLY A 193 3.00 -7.32 -8.59
C GLY A 193 3.28 -8.67 -7.91
N HIS A 194 3.53 -8.67 -6.60
CA HIS A 194 3.42 -9.83 -5.74
C HIS A 194 1.95 -10.16 -5.49
N THR A 195 1.71 -11.31 -4.88
CA THR A 195 0.42 -11.66 -4.30
C THR A 195 0.52 -11.78 -2.79
N ALA A 196 -0.61 -11.74 -2.10
CA ALA A 196 -0.68 -12.09 -0.69
C ALA A 196 -1.88 -13.02 -0.47
N SER A 197 -1.70 -14.05 0.33
CA SER A 197 -2.75 -15.01 0.70
C SER A 197 -2.80 -15.18 2.21
N ALA A 198 -4.01 -15.31 2.75
CA ALA A 198 -4.23 -15.66 4.14
C ALA A 198 -4.21 -17.19 4.31
N LEU A 199 -3.38 -17.69 5.22
CA LEU A 199 -3.27 -19.10 5.56
C LEU A 199 -3.34 -19.24 7.07
N LYS A 200 -4.53 -19.56 7.59
CA LYS A 200 -4.83 -19.57 9.04
C LYS A 200 -4.46 -18.22 9.68
N ASP A 201 -3.57 -18.22 10.66
CA ASP A 201 -3.05 -17.05 11.38
C ASP A 201 -1.94 -16.28 10.63
N PHE A 202 -1.60 -16.72 9.41
CA PHE A 202 -0.50 -16.14 8.64
C PHE A 202 -1.02 -15.34 7.46
N VAL A 203 -0.35 -14.23 7.17
CA VAL A 203 -0.43 -13.58 5.86
C VAL A 203 0.89 -13.80 5.13
N VAL A 204 0.82 -14.44 3.97
CA VAL A 204 1.99 -14.86 3.20
C VAL A 204 2.05 -14.03 1.92
N THR A 205 3.12 -13.27 1.77
CA THR A 205 3.43 -12.55 0.53
C THR A 205 4.31 -13.41 -0.36
N VAL A 206 4.00 -13.47 -1.65
CA VAL A 206 4.74 -14.29 -2.62
C VAL A 206 5.18 -13.45 -3.82
N GLY A 207 6.48 -13.50 -4.11
CA GLY A 207 7.13 -12.92 -5.27
C GLY A 207 7.09 -11.40 -5.37
N GLY A 208 6.79 -10.94 -6.58
CA GLY A 208 6.80 -9.54 -7.00
C GLY A 208 8.15 -9.10 -7.57
N TRP A 209 8.12 -7.95 -8.24
CA TRP A 209 9.29 -7.32 -8.83
C TRP A 209 10.18 -6.70 -7.76
N ARG A 210 11.42 -7.17 -7.71
CA ARG A 210 12.44 -6.77 -6.73
C ARG A 210 13.77 -6.52 -7.43
N PRO A 211 13.95 -5.35 -8.08
CA PRO A 211 15.14 -5.10 -8.90
C PRO A 211 16.45 -5.15 -8.10
N TRP A 212 16.43 -4.79 -6.82
CA TRP A 212 17.60 -4.86 -5.92
C TRP A 212 17.93 -6.27 -5.41
N SER A 213 17.01 -7.23 -5.56
CA SER A 213 17.25 -8.59 -5.06
C SER A 213 18.12 -9.39 -6.02
N LEU A 214 19.26 -9.87 -5.53
CA LEU A 214 20.12 -10.82 -6.25
C LEU A 214 19.63 -12.26 -6.18
N ARG A 215 18.62 -12.55 -5.34
CA ARG A 215 18.05 -13.90 -5.24
C ARG A 215 17.38 -14.27 -6.56
N ILE A 216 17.60 -15.52 -6.98
CA ILE A 216 16.98 -16.12 -8.17
C ILE A 216 15.70 -16.88 -7.82
N ASP A 217 15.54 -17.25 -6.56
CA ASP A 217 14.39 -17.99 -6.03
C ASP A 217 13.20 -17.06 -5.77
N LEU A 218 11.99 -17.62 -5.80
CA LEU A 218 10.75 -16.94 -5.51
C LEU A 218 10.70 -16.48 -4.06
N HIS A 219 10.68 -15.17 -3.87
CA HIS A 219 10.65 -14.55 -2.55
C HIS A 219 9.36 -14.85 -1.80
N VAL A 220 9.47 -15.11 -0.50
CA VAL A 220 8.32 -15.26 0.41
C VAL A 220 8.61 -14.50 1.70
N ALA A 221 7.65 -13.71 2.17
CA ALA A 221 7.66 -13.19 3.54
C ALA A 221 6.34 -13.55 4.23
N VAL A 222 6.45 -13.90 5.52
CA VAL A 222 5.34 -14.37 6.34
C VAL A 222 5.13 -13.42 7.50
N LEU A 223 3.92 -12.89 7.60
CA LEU A 223 3.43 -12.14 8.74
C LEU A 223 2.61 -13.09 9.64
N ASP A 224 3.12 -13.36 10.84
CA ASP A 224 2.41 -14.08 11.89
C ASP A 224 1.53 -13.09 12.65
N LEU A 225 0.20 -13.23 12.52
CA LEU A 225 -0.77 -12.34 13.15
C LEU A 225 -1.02 -12.66 14.63
N LYS A 226 -0.58 -13.83 15.13
CA LYS A 226 -0.65 -14.13 16.57
C LYS A 226 0.53 -13.53 17.30
N LYS A 227 1.74 -13.78 16.78
CA LYS A 227 2.99 -13.25 17.35
C LYS A 227 3.22 -11.80 16.97
N MET A 228 2.49 -11.30 15.99
CA MET A 228 2.68 -9.98 15.40
C MET A 228 4.11 -9.84 14.93
N THR A 229 4.65 -10.78 14.16
CA THR A 229 6.04 -10.78 13.69
C THR A 229 6.11 -10.98 12.18
N LEU A 230 7.03 -10.26 11.53
CA LEU A 230 7.37 -10.47 10.13
C LEU A 230 8.64 -11.32 10.02
N SER A 231 8.65 -12.31 9.13
CA SER A 231 9.81 -13.18 8.91
C SER A 231 10.01 -13.52 7.43
N GLU A 232 11.24 -13.91 7.08
CA GLU A 232 11.60 -14.59 5.83
C GLU A 232 12.01 -16.03 6.16
N PRO A 233 11.06 -16.99 6.20
CA PRO A 233 11.37 -18.33 6.67
C PRO A 233 12.31 -19.07 5.70
N SER A 234 13.16 -19.96 6.23
CA SER A 234 14.09 -20.75 5.42
C SER A 234 13.36 -21.85 4.64
N LEU A 235 13.95 -22.30 3.54
CA LEU A 235 13.44 -23.47 2.81
C LEU A 235 13.70 -24.75 3.61
N ALA A 236 12.69 -25.61 3.70
CA ALA A 236 12.84 -26.97 4.21
C ALA A 236 13.81 -27.80 3.35
N SER A 237 14.41 -28.83 3.93
CA SER A 237 15.26 -29.76 3.19
C SER A 237 14.47 -30.47 2.08
N GLY A 238 14.98 -30.47 0.85
CA GLY A 238 14.31 -31.06 -0.32
C GLY A 238 13.16 -30.22 -0.90
N SER A 239 12.93 -29.01 -0.37
CA SER A 239 11.98 -28.04 -0.92
C SER A 239 12.40 -27.62 -2.33
N GLU A 240 11.42 -27.50 -3.23
CA GLU A 240 11.64 -26.93 -4.56
C GLU A 240 12.10 -25.46 -4.48
N ARG A 241 12.73 -24.98 -5.55
CA ARG A 241 13.18 -23.59 -5.67
C ARG A 241 12.53 -22.94 -6.89
N PRO A 242 11.25 -22.54 -6.80
CA PRO A 242 10.61 -21.86 -7.92
C PRO A 242 11.38 -20.59 -8.28
N GLN A 243 11.54 -20.32 -9.57
CA GLN A 243 12.17 -19.07 -10.00
C GLN A 243 11.36 -17.83 -9.57
N ARG A 244 12.09 -16.73 -9.34
CA ARG A 244 11.53 -15.39 -9.11
C ARG A 244 10.48 -15.04 -10.16
N ARG A 245 9.37 -14.45 -9.71
CA ARG A 245 8.24 -14.09 -10.57
C ARG A 245 7.36 -12.99 -10.00
N LEU A 246 6.72 -12.24 -10.88
CA LEU A 246 5.64 -11.29 -10.60
C LEU A 246 4.39 -11.62 -11.44
N ARG A 247 3.28 -10.91 -11.21
CA ARG A 247 2.01 -11.02 -11.98
C ARG A 247 1.41 -12.43 -12.05
N HIS A 248 1.75 -13.27 -11.08
CA HIS A 248 1.11 -14.55 -10.83
C HIS A 248 -0.16 -14.33 -10.01
N SER A 249 -1.01 -15.36 -9.89
CA SER A 249 -2.05 -15.43 -8.86
C SER A 249 -1.62 -16.37 -7.74
N SER A 250 -2.13 -16.13 -6.53
CA SER A 250 -2.06 -17.10 -5.45
C SER A 250 -3.38 -17.17 -4.68
N CYS A 251 -3.71 -18.35 -4.17
CA CYS A 251 -4.87 -18.59 -3.33
C CYS A 251 -4.62 -19.78 -2.39
N THR A 252 -5.41 -19.87 -1.33
CA THR A 252 -5.33 -20.99 -0.37
C THR A 252 -6.15 -22.18 -0.86
N VAL A 253 -5.55 -23.36 -0.92
CA VAL A 253 -6.16 -24.63 -1.33
C VAL A 253 -5.96 -25.70 -0.27
N CYS A 254 -6.69 -26.81 -0.35
CA CYS A 254 -6.68 -27.87 0.66
C CYS A 254 -6.43 -29.27 0.04
N PRO A 255 -5.30 -29.51 -0.67
CA PRO A 255 -4.97 -30.83 -1.21
C PRO A 255 -4.93 -31.87 -0.08
N GLY A 256 -5.74 -32.93 -0.20
CA GLY A 256 -5.86 -33.95 0.85
C GLY A 256 -6.24 -33.40 2.24
N ASN A 257 -7.03 -32.31 2.29
CA ASN A 257 -7.43 -31.57 3.49
C ASN A 257 -6.29 -30.86 4.26
N SER A 258 -5.11 -30.71 3.66
CA SER A 258 -4.01 -29.94 4.25
C SER A 258 -3.94 -28.55 3.59
N PRO A 259 -4.21 -27.45 4.32
CA PRO A 259 -4.25 -26.13 3.72
C PRO A 259 -2.84 -25.68 3.32
N CYS A 260 -2.70 -25.14 2.12
CA CYS A 260 -1.46 -24.59 1.58
C CYS A 260 -1.77 -23.49 0.56
N ILE A 261 -0.74 -22.78 0.09
CA ILE A 261 -0.91 -21.74 -0.93
C ILE A 261 -0.56 -22.32 -2.29
N LEU A 262 -1.46 -22.19 -3.27
CA LEU A 262 -1.19 -22.49 -4.67
C LEU A 262 -0.78 -21.22 -5.40
N VAL A 263 0.32 -21.28 -6.15
CA VAL A 263 0.82 -20.18 -6.99
C VAL A 263 0.77 -20.59 -8.46
N LEU A 264 0.20 -19.73 -9.31
CA LEU A 264 -0.08 -20.03 -10.72
C LEU A 264 0.46 -18.94 -11.65
N GLY A 265 1.12 -19.38 -12.73
CA GLY A 265 1.60 -18.52 -13.81
C GLY A 265 2.58 -17.42 -13.36
N GLY A 266 2.46 -16.26 -13.99
CA GLY A 266 3.33 -15.10 -13.84
C GLY A 266 4.47 -15.06 -14.84
N CYS A 267 5.41 -14.17 -14.57
CA CYS A 267 6.55 -13.88 -15.43
C CYS A 267 7.79 -13.63 -14.57
N ASN A 268 8.97 -13.95 -15.10
CA ASN A 268 10.23 -13.71 -14.43
C ASN A 268 10.45 -12.20 -14.32
N ASP A 269 10.66 -11.69 -13.11
CA ASP A 269 10.74 -10.25 -12.86
C ASP A 269 12.10 -9.63 -13.22
N LYS A 270 13.06 -10.44 -13.68
CA LYS A 270 14.37 -9.98 -14.18
C LYS A 270 14.52 -10.16 -15.69
N THR A 271 14.14 -11.31 -16.23
CA THR A 271 14.26 -11.56 -17.69
C THR A 271 13.05 -11.10 -18.46
N HIS A 272 11.93 -10.87 -17.77
CA HIS A 272 10.64 -10.51 -18.36
C HIS A 272 10.05 -11.61 -19.23
N ASP A 273 10.56 -12.84 -19.11
CA ASP A 273 9.99 -13.99 -19.81
C ASP A 273 8.78 -14.54 -19.05
N PRO A 274 7.76 -15.03 -19.75
CA PRO A 274 6.68 -15.78 -19.12
C PRO A 274 7.23 -17.00 -18.36
N CYS A 275 6.71 -17.24 -17.16
CA CYS A 275 6.98 -18.47 -16.41
C CYS A 275 6.07 -19.61 -16.86
N ASP A 276 6.31 -20.82 -16.35
CA ASP A 276 5.38 -21.95 -16.46
C ASP A 276 3.95 -21.50 -16.06
N GLY A 277 3.00 -21.77 -16.95
CA GLY A 277 1.58 -21.45 -16.83
C GLY A 277 0.82 -22.43 -15.94
N LEU A 278 -0.44 -22.72 -16.29
CA LEU A 278 -1.34 -23.48 -15.42
C LEU A 278 -1.03 -24.98 -15.40
N GLN A 279 -0.27 -25.49 -16.38
CA GLN A 279 0.21 -26.88 -16.41
C GLN A 279 1.21 -27.20 -15.27
N THR A 280 1.66 -26.19 -14.54
CA THR A 280 2.55 -26.34 -13.38
C THR A 280 1.90 -25.76 -12.14
N LEU A 281 1.70 -26.59 -11.12
CA LEU A 281 1.17 -26.20 -9.82
C LEU A 281 2.33 -26.03 -8.84
N LEU A 282 2.42 -24.86 -8.22
CA LEU A 282 3.40 -24.58 -7.17
C LEU A 282 2.68 -24.49 -5.83
N PHE A 283 2.78 -25.54 -5.02
CA PHE A 283 2.21 -25.57 -3.67
C PHE A 283 3.26 -25.12 -2.65
N LEU A 284 2.90 -24.16 -1.81
CA LEU A 284 3.69 -23.67 -0.68
C LEU A 284 3.04 -24.11 0.63
N GLN A 285 3.74 -24.96 1.38
CA GLN A 285 3.37 -25.37 2.73
C GLN A 285 4.25 -24.63 3.75
N LEU A 286 3.63 -24.17 4.85
CA LEU A 286 4.35 -23.68 6.02
C LEU A 286 4.50 -24.83 7.01
N LEU A 287 5.74 -25.19 7.35
CA LEU A 287 6.05 -26.25 8.31
C LEU A 287 6.60 -25.64 9.60
N PRO A 288 6.29 -26.22 10.78
CA PRO A 288 7.04 -25.91 11.98
C PRO A 288 8.47 -26.41 11.80
N GLY A 289 9.46 -25.56 12.05
CA GLY A 289 10.87 -25.88 11.88
C GLY A 289 11.30 -26.96 12.86
N CYS A 290 11.84 -28.06 12.35
CA CYS A 290 12.38 -29.13 13.18
C CYS A 290 13.83 -28.81 13.58
N THR A 291 14.05 -28.43 14.83
CA THR A 291 15.39 -28.51 15.42
C THR A 291 15.70 -29.98 15.69
N SER A 292 16.33 -30.66 14.73
CA SER A 292 16.89 -32.03 14.78
C SER A 292 15.96 -33.24 14.53
N GLY A 293 16.36 -34.06 13.55
CA GLY A 293 16.37 -35.52 13.59
C GLY A 293 15.08 -36.33 13.41
N ASP A 294 14.06 -36.12 14.25
CA ASP A 294 12.99 -37.11 14.41
C ASP A 294 11.63 -36.58 13.90
N ALA A 295 11.40 -36.80 12.61
CA ALA A 295 10.18 -36.40 11.92
C ALA A 295 8.98 -37.29 12.27
N LYS A 296 8.15 -36.85 13.21
CA LYS A 296 6.71 -37.17 13.21
C LYS A 296 5.89 -35.90 13.07
N LEU A 297 5.27 -35.75 11.90
CA LEU A 297 4.27 -34.75 11.56
C LEU A 297 3.04 -34.95 12.47
N THR A 298 2.99 -34.30 13.61
CA THR A 298 1.76 -34.20 14.41
C THR A 298 1.64 -32.79 14.95
N GLU A 299 0.69 -32.06 14.35
CA GLU A 299 0.14 -30.76 14.75
C GLU A 299 1.14 -29.61 14.89
N LEU A 300 0.80 -28.46 14.29
CA LEU A 300 1.49 -27.19 14.54
C LEU A 300 1.25 -26.83 16.01
N THR A 301 2.08 -27.35 16.93
CA THR A 301 2.07 -26.94 18.33
C THR A 301 2.58 -25.50 18.42
N GLU A 302 2.05 -24.76 19.39
CA GLU A 302 2.32 -23.33 19.62
C GLU A 302 3.80 -23.00 19.94
N SER A 303 4.68 -24.01 20.03
CA SER A 303 6.06 -23.90 20.50
C SER A 303 7.14 -23.89 19.41
N ALA A 304 6.79 -23.95 18.12
CA ALA A 304 7.80 -23.84 17.06
C ALA A 304 8.21 -22.37 16.86
N ASP A 305 9.44 -22.04 17.28
CA ASP A 305 10.00 -20.69 17.15
C ASP A 305 10.39 -20.32 15.72
N ARG A 306 10.56 -21.32 14.85
CA ARG A 306 10.97 -21.11 13.46
C ARG A 306 10.00 -21.79 12.50
N LEU A 307 9.66 -21.09 11.42
CA LEU A 307 8.90 -21.63 10.30
C LEU A 307 9.85 -22.05 9.17
N GLU A 308 9.47 -23.07 8.42
CA GLU A 308 10.13 -23.46 7.19
C GLU A 308 9.13 -23.48 6.02
N LEU A 309 9.63 -23.14 4.83
CA LEU A 309 8.89 -23.14 3.57
C LEU A 309 9.15 -24.43 2.80
N ASN A 310 8.10 -25.17 2.49
CA ASN A 310 8.18 -26.35 1.64
C ASN A 310 7.41 -26.13 0.33
N TRP A 311 8.15 -25.88 -0.75
CA TRP A 311 7.61 -25.79 -2.09
C TRP A 311 7.54 -27.16 -2.74
N LYS A 312 6.42 -27.44 -3.42
CA LYS A 312 6.24 -28.61 -4.28
C LYS A 312 5.81 -28.14 -5.66
N LYS A 313 6.58 -28.53 -6.68
CA LYS A 313 6.27 -28.33 -8.09
C LYS A 313 5.63 -29.59 -8.62
N VAL A 314 4.40 -29.48 -9.11
CA VAL A 314 3.60 -30.62 -9.55
C VAL A 314 3.04 -30.35 -10.95
N PRO A 315 3.23 -31.26 -11.92
CA PRO A 315 2.61 -31.11 -13.23
C PRO A 315 1.10 -31.34 -13.14
N ALA A 316 0.33 -30.58 -13.90
CA ALA A 316 -1.10 -30.77 -14.06
C ALA A 316 -1.45 -31.06 -15.52
N SER A 317 -2.52 -31.82 -15.73
CA SER A 317 -3.02 -32.19 -17.06
C SER A 317 -4.25 -31.37 -17.44
N GLY A 318 -4.56 -31.26 -18.74
CA GLY A 318 -5.75 -30.56 -19.24
C GLY A 318 -5.44 -29.54 -20.33
N GLN A 319 -6.47 -28.91 -20.87
CA GLN A 319 -6.36 -27.83 -21.86
C GLN A 319 -6.18 -26.50 -21.14
N VAL A 320 -4.94 -26.04 -21.07
CA VAL A 320 -4.56 -24.82 -20.35
C VAL A 320 -3.37 -24.13 -21.01
N PRO A 321 -3.21 -22.81 -20.78
CA PRO A 321 -2.08 -22.08 -21.32
C PRO A 321 -0.78 -22.55 -20.68
N GLN A 322 0.24 -22.70 -21.52
CA GLN A 322 1.61 -23.02 -21.13
C GLN A 322 2.29 -21.85 -20.44
N ALA A 323 1.80 -20.64 -20.64
CA ALA A 323 2.22 -19.43 -19.97
C ALA A 323 1.05 -18.45 -19.84
N ILE A 324 0.91 -17.84 -18.67
CA ILE A 324 -0.14 -16.85 -18.40
C ILE A 324 0.29 -15.88 -17.31
N TRP A 325 0.03 -14.59 -17.47
CA TRP A 325 0.25 -13.56 -16.44
C TRP A 325 -0.98 -12.66 -16.31
N HIS A 326 -1.05 -11.81 -15.29
CA HIS A 326 -2.14 -10.84 -15.08
C HIS A 326 -3.55 -11.43 -14.83
N HIS A 327 -3.68 -12.75 -14.73
CA HIS A 327 -4.94 -13.43 -14.45
C HIS A 327 -5.34 -13.28 -12.99
N ALA A 328 -6.60 -13.58 -12.68
CA ALA A 328 -7.07 -13.77 -11.32
C ALA A 328 -7.39 -15.25 -11.10
N ALA A 329 -7.03 -15.75 -9.92
CA ALA A 329 -7.36 -17.10 -9.50
C ALA A 329 -7.78 -17.10 -8.03
N ASP A 330 -8.79 -17.89 -7.69
CA ASP A 330 -9.15 -18.14 -6.30
C ASP A 330 -9.82 -19.51 -6.13
N SER A 331 -9.82 -20.03 -4.91
CA SER A 331 -10.27 -21.39 -4.60
C SER A 331 -11.73 -21.44 -4.17
N PHE A 332 -12.39 -22.57 -4.42
CA PHE A 332 -13.77 -22.81 -4.00
C PHE A 332 -13.95 -24.28 -3.62
N SER A 333 -15.16 -24.66 -3.20
CA SER A 333 -15.47 -26.01 -2.70
C SER A 333 -14.51 -26.39 -1.56
N SER A 334 -14.31 -25.46 -0.63
CA SER A 334 -13.37 -25.59 0.51
C SER A 334 -11.92 -25.86 0.09
N GLY A 335 -11.46 -25.20 -0.97
CA GLY A 335 -10.08 -25.31 -1.46
C GLY A 335 -9.79 -26.56 -2.28
N LYS A 336 -10.83 -27.34 -2.66
CA LYS A 336 -10.67 -28.53 -3.51
C LYS A 336 -10.67 -28.21 -4.99
N LYS A 337 -11.16 -27.02 -5.37
CA LYS A 337 -11.15 -26.53 -6.74
C LYS A 337 -10.61 -25.11 -6.81
N VAL A 338 -10.08 -24.74 -7.97
CA VAL A 338 -9.61 -23.38 -8.26
C VAL A 338 -10.22 -22.91 -9.57
N VAL A 339 -10.70 -21.68 -9.61
CA VAL A 339 -11.17 -21.01 -10.82
C VAL A 339 -10.16 -19.96 -11.26
N VAL A 340 -9.87 -19.91 -12.56
CA VAL A 340 -8.98 -18.91 -13.18
C VAL A 340 -9.73 -18.19 -14.30
N PHE A 341 -9.62 -16.86 -14.33
CA PHE A 341 -10.18 -16.02 -15.39
C PHE A 341 -9.21 -14.91 -15.78
N GLY A 342 -9.27 -14.50 -17.04
CA GLY A 342 -8.54 -13.36 -17.57
C GLY A 342 -7.03 -13.59 -17.64
N GLY A 343 -6.28 -12.49 -17.74
CA GLY A 343 -4.84 -12.48 -17.95
C GLY A 343 -4.43 -12.41 -19.41
N ASP A 344 -3.14 -12.51 -19.65
CA ASP A 344 -2.52 -12.50 -20.97
C ASP A 344 -1.83 -13.83 -21.23
N ILE A 345 -1.91 -14.29 -22.47
CA ILE A 345 -1.31 -15.54 -22.96
C ILE A 345 -0.40 -15.15 -24.14
N PRO A 346 0.81 -15.72 -24.29
CA PRO A 346 1.65 -15.43 -25.45
C PRO A 346 0.95 -15.79 -26.76
N PRO A 347 1.11 -15.00 -27.85
CA PRO A 347 0.51 -15.33 -29.15
C PRO A 347 0.92 -16.69 -29.74
N ARG A 348 2.05 -17.26 -29.27
CA ARG A 348 2.55 -18.58 -29.69
C ARG A 348 1.90 -19.74 -28.94
N ASP A 349 1.22 -19.46 -27.84
CA ASP A 349 0.52 -20.48 -27.05
C ASP A 349 -0.77 -20.89 -27.80
N PRO A 350 -1.06 -22.20 -27.93
CA PRO A 350 -2.29 -22.66 -28.57
C PRO A 350 -3.57 -22.10 -27.93
N GLU A 351 -3.55 -21.75 -26.64
CA GLU A 351 -4.72 -21.20 -25.95
C GLU A 351 -4.99 -19.74 -26.31
N PHE A 352 -4.04 -19.03 -26.94
CA PHE A 352 -4.22 -17.63 -27.34
C PHE A 352 -5.41 -17.44 -28.28
N ILE A 353 -5.71 -18.42 -29.15
CA ILE A 353 -6.83 -18.33 -30.10
C ILE A 353 -8.18 -18.11 -29.41
N PHE A 354 -8.34 -18.60 -28.17
CA PHE A 354 -9.57 -18.48 -27.40
C PHE A 354 -9.72 -17.13 -26.71
N ILE A 355 -8.63 -16.37 -26.57
CA ILE A 355 -8.63 -15.00 -26.01
C ILE A 355 -8.28 -13.92 -27.05
N GLY A 356 -8.00 -14.32 -28.30
CA GLY A 356 -7.59 -13.41 -29.36
C GLY A 356 -8.58 -12.26 -29.52
N ASP A 357 -9.87 -12.58 -29.54
CA ASP A 357 -10.96 -11.62 -29.35
C ASP A 357 -11.50 -11.68 -27.92
N ARG A 358 -11.02 -10.74 -27.10
CA ARG A 358 -11.37 -10.62 -25.68
C ARG A 358 -12.84 -10.38 -25.42
N ALA A 359 -13.61 -9.86 -26.38
CA ALA A 359 -15.02 -9.61 -26.21
C ALA A 359 -15.87 -10.90 -26.28
N TYR A 360 -15.38 -11.93 -26.97
CA TYR A 360 -16.08 -13.22 -27.13
C TYR A 360 -15.49 -14.34 -26.26
N ALA A 361 -14.34 -14.12 -25.63
CA ALA A 361 -13.74 -15.05 -24.69
C ALA A 361 -14.65 -15.24 -23.46
N ASN A 362 -15.32 -16.38 -23.41
CA ASN A 362 -16.45 -16.62 -22.51
C ASN A 362 -16.32 -17.94 -21.74
N TYR A 363 -15.12 -18.24 -21.25
CA TYR A 363 -14.83 -19.43 -20.46
C TYR A 363 -14.00 -19.08 -19.23
N VAL A 364 -13.87 -20.05 -18.33
CA VAL A 364 -12.93 -20.05 -17.20
C VAL A 364 -12.12 -21.34 -17.22
N TYR A 365 -10.96 -21.37 -16.57
CA TYR A 365 -10.28 -22.64 -16.28
C TYR A 365 -10.64 -23.08 -14.86
N ILE A 366 -10.97 -24.35 -14.69
CA ILE A 366 -11.26 -24.95 -13.38
C ILE A 366 -10.25 -26.08 -13.13
N LEU A 367 -9.54 -26.01 -12.02
CA LEU A 367 -8.65 -27.07 -11.52
C LEU A 367 -9.38 -27.90 -10.48
N GLU A 368 -9.35 -29.22 -10.64
CA GLU A 368 -9.57 -30.16 -9.54
C GLU A 368 -8.23 -30.41 -8.84
N VAL A 369 -8.08 -29.91 -7.61
CA VAL A 369 -6.78 -29.84 -6.91
C VAL A 369 -6.21 -31.23 -6.64
N ASP A 370 -7.03 -32.16 -6.15
CA ASP A 370 -6.57 -33.50 -5.79
C ASP A 370 -6.17 -34.34 -7.02
N SER A 371 -6.91 -34.23 -8.12
CA SER A 371 -6.59 -34.95 -9.37
C SER A 371 -5.62 -34.19 -10.28
N GLN A 372 -5.26 -32.95 -9.94
CA GLN A 372 -4.33 -32.10 -10.70
C GLN A 372 -4.73 -32.00 -12.18
N ARG A 373 -6.04 -31.85 -12.41
CA ARG A 373 -6.62 -31.83 -13.75
C ARG A 373 -7.40 -30.55 -13.96
N TRP A 374 -7.06 -29.88 -15.04
CA TRP A 374 -7.73 -28.69 -15.52
C TRP A 374 -8.82 -29.03 -16.54
N GLU A 375 -9.85 -28.19 -16.52
CA GLU A 375 -10.90 -28.13 -17.52
C GLU A 375 -11.08 -26.68 -17.96
N ARG A 376 -11.16 -26.46 -19.28
CA ARG A 376 -11.63 -25.18 -19.82
C ARG A 376 -13.14 -25.24 -19.94
N VAL A 377 -13.82 -24.44 -19.14
CA VAL A 377 -15.25 -24.53 -18.93
C VAL A 377 -15.95 -23.33 -19.54
N GLN A 378 -16.82 -23.60 -20.51
CA GLN A 378 -17.65 -22.61 -21.16
C GLN A 378 -18.61 -21.95 -20.16
N THR A 379 -18.67 -20.63 -20.15
CA THR A 379 -19.59 -19.85 -19.31
C THR A 379 -20.67 -19.18 -20.15
N GLN A 380 -21.75 -18.76 -19.48
CA GLN A 380 -22.92 -18.15 -20.11
C GLN A 380 -23.37 -16.90 -19.34
N GLY A 381 -24.42 -16.23 -19.83
CA GLY A 381 -25.03 -15.08 -19.15
C GLY A 381 -24.41 -13.75 -19.59
N GLN A 382 -24.27 -12.82 -18.64
CA GLN A 382 -23.70 -11.49 -18.89
C GLN A 382 -22.18 -11.54 -18.76
N VAL A 383 -21.55 -12.24 -19.70
CA VAL A 383 -20.10 -12.52 -19.68
C VAL A 383 -19.31 -11.20 -19.73
N PRO A 384 -18.34 -10.98 -18.82
CA PRO A 384 -17.42 -9.85 -18.92
C PRO A 384 -16.43 -10.05 -20.06
N HIS A 385 -15.91 -8.96 -20.64
CA HIS A 385 -14.74 -9.06 -21.51
C HIS A 385 -13.56 -9.69 -20.74
N TRP A 386 -12.79 -10.51 -21.45
CA TRP A 386 -11.51 -11.02 -20.97
C TRP A 386 -10.58 -9.85 -20.67
N ARG A 387 -9.86 -9.93 -19.55
CA ARG A 387 -9.17 -8.78 -18.98
C ARG A 387 -7.94 -9.17 -18.17
N SER A 388 -7.00 -8.25 -18.08
CA SER A 388 -5.72 -8.38 -17.39
C SER A 388 -5.66 -7.42 -16.21
N LEU A 389 -4.83 -7.70 -15.20
CA LEU A 389 -4.56 -6.82 -14.03
C LEU A 389 -5.81 -6.47 -13.22
N HIS A 390 -6.85 -7.30 -13.36
CA HIS A 390 -8.08 -7.23 -12.61
C HIS A 390 -7.93 -7.99 -11.30
N PHE A 391 -8.94 -7.87 -10.44
CA PHE A 391 -9.04 -8.70 -9.25
C PHE A 391 -10.17 -9.71 -9.42
N GLY A 392 -9.98 -10.89 -8.84
CA GLY A 392 -10.99 -11.93 -8.74
C GLY A 392 -10.91 -12.62 -7.39
N ALA A 393 -12.05 -12.87 -6.76
CA ALA A 393 -12.14 -13.65 -5.53
C ALA A 393 -13.42 -14.47 -5.51
N THR A 394 -13.37 -15.63 -4.87
CA THR A 394 -14.55 -16.44 -4.59
C THR A 394 -15.24 -15.94 -3.34
N PHE A 395 -16.56 -16.09 -3.31
CA PHE A 395 -17.35 -15.90 -2.11
C PHE A 395 -18.44 -16.95 -2.03
N SER A 396 -18.74 -17.39 -0.81
CA SER A 396 -19.93 -18.17 -0.51
C SER A 396 -20.92 -17.27 0.22
N SER A 397 -22.18 -17.27 -0.23
CA SER A 397 -23.25 -16.68 0.58
C SER A 397 -23.68 -17.71 1.61
N LEU A 398 -24.08 -17.27 2.79
CA LEU A 398 -24.71 -18.12 3.82
C LEU A 398 -25.98 -18.84 3.32
N THR A 399 -26.52 -18.47 2.15
CA THR A 399 -27.79 -18.98 1.62
C THR A 399 -27.74 -19.43 0.16
N THR A 400 -26.61 -19.34 -0.54
CA THR A 400 -26.54 -19.62 -1.99
C THR A 400 -25.30 -20.43 -2.37
N ALA A 401 -25.23 -20.83 -3.65
CA ALA A 401 -24.04 -21.40 -4.26
C ALA A 401 -22.83 -20.46 -4.12
N GLU A 402 -21.62 -21.02 -4.28
CA GLU A 402 -20.39 -20.24 -4.39
C GLU A 402 -20.36 -19.45 -5.69
N HIS A 403 -19.72 -18.29 -5.64
CA HIS A 403 -19.61 -17.36 -6.74
C HIS A 403 -18.16 -16.89 -6.88
N PHE A 404 -17.74 -16.60 -8.10
CA PHE A 404 -16.47 -15.93 -8.39
C PHE A 404 -16.74 -14.52 -8.89
N VAL A 405 -16.24 -13.52 -8.17
CA VAL A 405 -16.50 -12.11 -8.46
C VAL A 405 -15.25 -11.47 -9.03
N ILE A 406 -15.39 -10.76 -10.15
CA ILE A 406 -14.31 -10.01 -10.77
C ILE A 406 -14.66 -8.53 -10.96
N MET A 407 -13.63 -7.68 -11.00
CA MET A 407 -13.77 -6.24 -11.18
C MET A 407 -12.48 -5.57 -11.67
N GLY A 408 -12.62 -4.42 -12.34
CA GLY A 408 -11.50 -3.58 -12.79
C GLY A 408 -10.62 -4.23 -13.85
N GLY A 409 -9.34 -3.85 -13.87
CA GLY A 409 -8.32 -4.37 -14.79
C GLY A 409 -8.25 -3.63 -16.11
N CYS A 410 -7.91 -4.33 -17.19
CA CYS A 410 -7.76 -3.79 -18.54
C CYS A 410 -8.25 -4.82 -19.57
N GLU A 411 -9.03 -4.39 -20.55
CA GLU A 411 -9.63 -5.26 -21.57
C GLU A 411 -8.77 -5.37 -22.85
N GLU A 412 -7.58 -4.77 -22.86
CA GLU A 412 -6.61 -4.84 -23.96
C GLU A 412 -5.61 -5.99 -23.71
N HIS A 413 -4.98 -6.50 -24.78
CA HIS A 413 -3.83 -7.41 -24.63
C HIS A 413 -2.63 -6.62 -24.11
N LEU A 414 -2.06 -7.08 -22.99
CA LEU A 414 -0.96 -6.41 -22.31
C LEU A 414 0.29 -7.27 -22.28
N GLU A 415 1.39 -6.65 -22.72
CA GLU A 415 2.71 -7.12 -22.34
C GLU A 415 2.94 -6.96 -20.83
N ILE A 416 3.91 -7.71 -20.30
CA ILE A 416 4.10 -7.96 -18.87
C ILE A 416 4.22 -6.68 -18.01
N PHE A 417 4.95 -5.67 -18.50
CA PHE A 417 5.18 -4.44 -17.74
C PHE A 417 4.28 -3.28 -18.18
N HIS A 418 3.48 -3.48 -19.22
CA HIS A 418 2.63 -2.44 -19.77
C HIS A 418 1.37 -2.23 -18.93
N GLY A 419 0.87 -0.99 -18.93
CA GLY A 419 -0.47 -0.65 -18.50
C GLY A 419 -1.31 -0.33 -19.74
N GLY A 420 -2.56 -0.78 -19.78
CA GLY A 420 -3.50 -0.37 -20.82
C GLY A 420 -4.56 0.57 -20.29
N ARG A 421 -5.65 0.75 -21.03
CA ARG A 421 -6.78 1.53 -20.54
C ARG A 421 -7.51 0.78 -19.41
N PRO A 422 -7.67 1.38 -18.21
CA PRO A 422 -8.43 0.75 -17.14
C PRO A 422 -9.89 0.49 -17.54
N ALA A 423 -10.34 -0.74 -17.28
CA ALA A 423 -11.72 -1.16 -17.47
C ALA A 423 -12.61 -0.60 -16.36
N THR A 424 -13.93 -0.61 -16.60
CA THR A 424 -14.91 -0.15 -15.62
C THR A 424 -14.80 -0.98 -14.33
N MET A 425 -15.02 -0.36 -13.17
CA MET A 425 -15.09 -1.06 -11.88
C MET A 425 -16.43 -1.77 -11.64
N ARG A 426 -17.28 -1.97 -12.67
CA ARG A 426 -18.50 -2.77 -12.50
C ARG A 426 -18.14 -4.21 -12.14
N GLY A 427 -18.75 -4.71 -11.07
CA GLY A 427 -18.59 -6.10 -10.64
C GLY A 427 -19.34 -7.08 -11.56
N TYR A 428 -18.75 -8.26 -11.73
CA TYR A 428 -19.37 -9.42 -12.36
C TYR A 428 -19.27 -10.59 -11.40
N SER A 429 -20.31 -11.42 -11.32
CA SER A 429 -20.35 -12.60 -10.47
C SER A 429 -20.69 -13.83 -11.31
N LEU A 430 -19.79 -14.79 -11.35
CA LEU A 430 -20.00 -16.12 -11.93
C LEU A 430 -20.54 -17.04 -10.84
N ASN A 431 -21.74 -17.56 -11.00
CA ASN A 431 -22.22 -18.62 -10.13
C ASN A 431 -21.50 -19.93 -10.50
N LEU A 432 -20.73 -20.50 -9.58
CA LEU A 432 -19.81 -21.62 -9.86
C LEU A 432 -20.51 -22.98 -10.03
N SER A 433 -21.79 -23.10 -9.64
CA SER A 433 -22.58 -24.31 -9.89
C SER A 433 -23.30 -24.30 -11.24
N THR A 434 -23.69 -23.12 -11.74
CA THR A 434 -24.42 -22.96 -13.01
C THR A 434 -23.56 -22.42 -14.14
N LEU A 435 -22.37 -21.89 -13.82
CA LEU A 435 -21.43 -21.26 -14.74
C LEU A 435 -22.05 -20.10 -15.53
N ARG A 436 -22.99 -19.39 -14.88
CA ARG A 436 -23.65 -18.19 -15.44
C ARG A 436 -23.16 -16.92 -14.77
N TRP A 437 -22.68 -15.99 -15.58
CA TRP A 437 -22.32 -14.64 -15.17
C TRP A 437 -23.56 -13.77 -14.98
N LYS A 438 -23.54 -13.00 -13.89
CA LYS A 438 -24.41 -11.87 -13.61
C LYS A 438 -23.55 -10.61 -13.54
N ARG A 439 -23.97 -9.56 -14.24
CA ARG A 439 -23.37 -8.23 -14.11
C ARG A 439 -24.07 -7.45 -13.00
N GLY A 440 -23.32 -6.64 -12.26
CA GLY A 440 -23.87 -5.74 -11.26
C GLY A 440 -24.92 -4.79 -11.83
N ALA A 441 -25.76 -4.26 -10.94
CA ALA A 441 -26.92 -3.46 -11.32
C ALA A 441 -26.54 -2.29 -12.25
N THR A 442 -27.43 -2.00 -13.20
CA THR A 442 -27.37 -0.75 -13.97
C THR A 442 -28.22 0.29 -13.25
N ARG A 443 -27.87 1.58 -13.42
CA ARG A 443 -28.53 2.72 -12.76
C ARG A 443 -30.06 2.55 -12.80
N ARG A 444 -30.71 2.42 -11.65
CA ARG A 444 -32.18 2.45 -11.56
C ARG A 444 -32.65 3.88 -11.80
N LYS A 445 -33.78 4.04 -12.50
CA LYS A 445 -34.36 5.37 -12.76
C LYS A 445 -34.68 6.04 -11.43
N GLY A 446 -33.98 7.13 -11.10
CA GLY A 446 -34.17 7.91 -9.87
C GLY A 446 -33.18 7.65 -8.73
N SER A 447 -32.22 6.72 -8.86
CA SER A 447 -31.12 6.56 -7.89
C SER A 447 -29.76 6.88 -8.51
N GLU A 448 -28.87 7.48 -7.72
CA GLU A 448 -27.45 7.57 -8.06
C GLU A 448 -26.81 6.20 -7.80
N LEU A 449 -26.27 5.59 -8.85
CA LEU A 449 -25.47 4.37 -8.72
C LEU A 449 -24.01 4.83 -8.69
N PHE A 450 -23.37 4.66 -7.53
CA PHE A 450 -21.94 4.88 -7.42
C PHE A 450 -21.18 3.73 -8.12
N VAL A 451 -20.25 4.08 -8.99
CA VAL A 451 -19.28 3.15 -9.58
C VAL A 451 -17.92 3.83 -9.45
N PRO A 452 -16.93 3.20 -8.80
CA PRO A 452 -15.62 3.81 -8.62
C PRO A 452 -14.92 4.14 -9.94
N ALA A 453 -13.96 5.07 -9.87
CA ALA A 453 -13.08 5.38 -10.98
C ALA A 453 -12.40 4.11 -11.54
N PRO A 454 -12.39 3.91 -12.87
CA PRO A 454 -11.70 2.80 -13.54
C PRO A 454 -10.26 2.65 -13.07
N ARG A 455 -9.88 1.44 -12.65
CA ARG A 455 -8.54 1.15 -12.12
C ARG A 455 -8.12 -0.30 -12.33
N MET A 456 -6.82 -0.52 -12.25
CA MET A 456 -6.14 -1.82 -12.28
C MET A 456 -5.09 -1.87 -11.17
N ARG A 457 -4.46 -3.03 -10.94
CA ARG A 457 -3.34 -3.17 -9.98
C ARG A 457 -3.73 -2.63 -8.58
N PHE A 458 -4.92 -2.93 -8.08
CA PHE A 458 -5.35 -2.56 -6.73
C PHE A 458 -5.29 -3.78 -5.81
N GLY A 459 -5.14 -3.54 -4.52
CA GLY A 459 -5.28 -4.58 -3.51
C GLY A 459 -6.77 -4.83 -3.25
N ALA A 460 -7.17 -6.09 -3.12
CA ALA A 460 -8.52 -6.39 -2.67
C ALA A 460 -8.55 -7.71 -1.90
N GLN A 461 -9.55 -7.85 -1.03
CA GLN A 461 -9.75 -9.04 -0.20
C GLN A 461 -11.23 -9.20 0.11
N ARG A 462 -11.65 -10.44 0.30
CA ARG A 462 -12.91 -10.77 0.95
C ARG A 462 -12.95 -10.30 2.41
N TYR A 463 -14.05 -9.66 2.79
CA TYR A 463 -14.39 -9.31 4.16
C TYR A 463 -15.87 -9.60 4.39
N GLY A 464 -16.15 -10.81 4.87
CA GLY A 464 -17.52 -11.29 5.02
C GLY A 464 -18.20 -11.49 3.67
N ARG A 465 -19.33 -10.80 3.48
CA ARG A 465 -20.07 -10.75 2.21
C ARG A 465 -19.62 -9.63 1.27
N HIS A 466 -18.54 -8.95 1.62
CA HIS A 466 -18.03 -7.81 0.88
C HIS A 466 -16.65 -8.11 0.33
N LEU A 467 -16.26 -7.33 -0.68
CA LEU A 467 -14.88 -7.19 -1.11
C LEU A 467 -14.42 -5.79 -0.72
N LEU A 468 -13.30 -5.72 0.02
CA LEU A 468 -12.59 -4.47 0.27
C LEU A 468 -11.63 -4.24 -0.89
N VAL A 469 -11.58 -3.00 -1.39
CA VAL A 469 -10.68 -2.60 -2.46
C VAL A 469 -9.88 -1.40 -2.01
N TYR A 470 -8.56 -1.52 -2.08
CA TYR A 470 -7.60 -0.51 -1.65
C TYR A 470 -6.72 -0.06 -2.82
N GLY A 471 -6.69 1.26 -3.03
CA GLY A 471 -5.81 1.92 -3.97
C GLY A 471 -6.04 1.55 -5.44
N GLY A 472 -4.95 1.39 -6.19
CA GLY A 472 -4.96 1.06 -7.61
C GLY A 472 -4.41 2.15 -8.52
N HIS A 473 -4.28 1.80 -9.79
CA HIS A 473 -3.81 2.69 -10.85
C HIS A 473 -4.93 2.95 -11.86
N GLY A 474 -5.32 4.22 -12.00
CA GLY A 474 -6.24 4.70 -13.03
C GLY A 474 -5.53 5.51 -14.12
N ILE A 475 -6.29 6.05 -15.07
CA ILE A 475 -5.77 7.03 -16.06
C ILE A 475 -5.36 8.31 -15.32
N GLU A 476 -6.22 8.75 -14.41
CA GLU A 476 -5.99 9.88 -13.53
C GLU A 476 -5.61 9.40 -12.13
N ALA A 477 -5.26 10.34 -11.26
CA ALA A 477 -5.08 10.02 -9.86
C ALA A 477 -6.40 9.47 -9.30
N ILE A 478 -6.30 8.46 -8.45
CA ILE A 478 -7.46 7.93 -7.75
C ILE A 478 -7.97 9.02 -6.79
N PRO A 479 -9.27 9.34 -6.78
CA PRO A 479 -9.83 10.29 -5.82
C PRO A 479 -9.54 9.88 -4.37
N GLU A 480 -9.21 10.84 -3.51
CA GLU A 480 -8.91 10.61 -2.08
C GLU A 480 -10.11 10.03 -1.31
N ASP A 481 -11.33 10.22 -1.79
CA ASP A 481 -12.53 9.61 -1.20
C ASP A 481 -12.85 8.22 -1.79
N GLU A 482 -11.98 7.70 -2.67
CA GLU A 482 -12.06 6.36 -3.25
C GLU A 482 -10.80 5.51 -2.95
N GLU A 483 -10.03 5.86 -1.91
CA GLU A 483 -8.85 5.09 -1.49
C GLU A 483 -9.23 3.70 -0.97
N LEU A 484 -10.31 3.62 -0.18
CA LEU A 484 -10.88 2.38 0.33
C LEU A 484 -12.36 2.28 -0.07
N LEU A 485 -12.68 1.18 -0.74
CA LEU A 485 -14.01 0.93 -1.31
C LEU A 485 -14.54 -0.40 -0.82
N VAL A 486 -15.87 -0.52 -0.79
CA VAL A 486 -16.58 -1.75 -0.44
C VAL A 486 -17.50 -2.13 -1.58
N LEU A 487 -17.37 -3.36 -2.08
CA LEU A 487 -18.31 -3.99 -2.99
C LEU A 487 -19.09 -5.05 -2.23
N ASN A 488 -20.42 -4.96 -2.19
CA ASN A 488 -21.24 -6.06 -1.70
C ASN A 488 -21.28 -7.17 -2.76
N ALA A 489 -20.76 -8.35 -2.42
CA ALA A 489 -20.57 -9.44 -3.38
C ALA A 489 -21.90 -10.07 -3.83
N THR A 490 -23.00 -9.84 -3.09
CA THR A 490 -24.32 -10.43 -3.37
C THR A 490 -25.09 -9.66 -4.44
N ASP A 491 -25.17 -8.34 -4.30
CA ASP A 491 -25.88 -7.45 -5.23
C ASP A 491 -24.96 -6.71 -6.21
N LEU A 492 -23.64 -6.74 -5.95
CA LEU A 492 -22.59 -6.06 -6.70
C LEU A 492 -22.74 -4.53 -6.67
N GLU A 493 -23.24 -3.99 -5.55
CA GLU A 493 -23.32 -2.55 -5.30
C GLU A 493 -22.05 -2.03 -4.61
N TRP A 494 -21.56 -0.89 -5.10
CA TRP A 494 -20.40 -0.21 -4.57
C TRP A 494 -20.79 0.86 -3.56
N ARG A 495 -19.93 1.05 -2.57
CA ARG A 495 -19.91 2.24 -1.73
C ARG A 495 -18.49 2.59 -1.32
N LYS A 496 -18.30 3.83 -0.90
CA LYS A 496 -17.09 4.28 -0.22
C LYS A 496 -17.04 3.66 1.17
N ALA A 497 -15.88 3.23 1.62
CA ALA A 497 -15.70 2.78 2.99
C ALA A 497 -15.72 3.99 3.92
N GLU A 498 -16.41 3.90 5.05
CA GLU A 498 -16.25 4.89 6.11
C GLU A 498 -15.00 4.53 6.90
N VAL A 499 -14.01 5.41 6.91
CA VAL A 499 -12.78 5.23 7.68
C VAL A 499 -12.76 6.28 8.78
N ALA A 500 -12.66 5.83 10.02
CA ALA A 500 -12.82 6.70 11.19
C ALA A 500 -11.51 7.38 11.64
N ASN A 501 -10.37 7.02 11.05
CA ASN A 501 -9.08 7.65 11.29
C ASN A 501 -8.25 7.77 10.00
N GLU A 502 -7.25 8.66 10.03
CA GLU A 502 -6.36 8.88 8.89
C GLU A 502 -5.41 7.69 8.66
N ALA A 503 -4.87 7.57 7.44
CA ALA A 503 -3.87 6.55 7.14
C ALA A 503 -2.49 6.92 7.72
N SER A 504 -1.69 5.92 8.12
CA SER A 504 -0.46 6.15 8.90
C SER A 504 0.67 6.93 8.21
N GLU A 505 0.78 6.89 6.87
CA GLU A 505 1.94 7.46 6.14
C GLU A 505 1.90 7.19 4.63
N PHE A 506 1.24 6.11 4.18
CA PHE A 506 1.20 5.73 2.76
C PHE A 506 -0.24 5.81 2.27
N GLY A 507 -0.61 7.00 1.78
CA GLY A 507 -1.80 7.16 0.95
C GLY A 507 -1.65 6.29 -0.30
N VAL A 508 -2.76 5.66 -0.72
CA VAL A 508 -2.92 4.79 -1.91
C VAL A 508 -1.62 4.19 -2.48
N ALA A 509 -1.41 2.89 -2.24
CA ALA A 509 -0.31 2.14 -2.84
C ALA A 509 -0.78 1.24 -4.00
N PRO A 510 -0.62 1.65 -5.27
CA PRO A 510 -0.84 0.76 -6.41
C PRO A 510 0.01 -0.51 -6.34
N ALA A 511 -0.52 -1.59 -6.87
CA ALA A 511 0.06 -2.93 -6.85
C ALA A 511 0.36 -3.48 -5.45
N ALA A 512 -0.21 -2.88 -4.40
CA ALA A 512 -0.28 -3.51 -3.09
C ALA A 512 -1.19 -4.74 -3.14
N ALA A 513 -0.90 -5.71 -2.28
CA ALA A 513 -1.78 -6.85 -2.04
C ALA A 513 -2.53 -6.63 -0.73
N LEU A 514 -3.78 -7.10 -0.65
CA LEU A 514 -4.59 -7.05 0.57
C LEU A 514 -4.92 -8.49 0.98
N ALA A 515 -4.50 -8.90 2.18
CA ALA A 515 -4.80 -10.22 2.72
C ALA A 515 -4.77 -10.19 4.24
N GLY A 516 -5.66 -10.95 4.89
CA GLY A 516 -5.79 -10.98 6.34
C GLY A 516 -6.05 -9.62 7.00
N GLY A 517 -6.63 -8.66 6.28
CA GLY A 517 -6.80 -7.28 6.77
C GLY A 517 -5.54 -6.41 6.71
N CYS A 518 -4.45 -6.91 6.10
CA CYS A 518 -3.19 -6.20 5.95
C CYS A 518 -2.96 -5.74 4.51
N VAL A 519 -2.59 -4.47 4.32
CA VAL A 519 -2.08 -3.92 3.06
C VAL A 519 -0.57 -4.16 3.01
N LEU A 520 -0.09 -4.89 2.01
CA LEU A 520 1.29 -5.37 1.93
C LEU A 520 1.93 -4.98 0.59
N GLY A 521 3.14 -4.41 0.67
CA GLY A 521 3.92 -3.96 -0.49
C GLY A 521 3.24 -2.85 -1.29
N GLY A 522 3.49 -2.84 -2.59
CA GLY A 522 2.99 -1.84 -3.52
C GLY A 522 4.05 -0.80 -3.88
N VAL A 523 3.73 -0.01 -4.89
CA VAL A 523 4.55 1.12 -5.34
C VAL A 523 4.00 2.36 -4.68
N GLN A 524 4.85 3.12 -3.99
CA GLN A 524 4.53 4.50 -3.71
C GLN A 524 4.71 5.26 -5.00
N LEU A 525 3.60 5.60 -5.65
CA LEU A 525 3.63 6.69 -6.58
C LEU A 525 3.76 7.93 -5.70
N GLY A 526 4.98 8.47 -5.59
CA GLY A 526 5.17 9.76 -4.96
C GLY A 526 4.18 10.79 -5.53
N PRO A 527 3.87 11.88 -4.81
CA PRO A 527 3.12 12.99 -5.40
C PRO A 527 3.72 13.28 -6.78
N ARG A 528 2.86 13.51 -7.79
CA ARG A 528 3.19 13.60 -9.23
C ARG A 528 4.22 14.69 -9.61
N GLY A 529 5.08 15.13 -8.69
CA GLY A 529 6.14 16.07 -8.94
C GLY A 529 7.34 15.52 -9.69
N VAL A 530 8.10 16.47 -10.20
CA VAL A 530 9.35 16.29 -10.90
C VAL A 530 10.45 16.15 -9.84
N CYS A 531 11.10 15.01 -9.81
CA CYS A 531 12.44 14.91 -9.25
C CYS A 531 13.41 15.40 -10.34
N TYR A 532 14.17 16.44 -10.02
CA TYR A 532 15.15 17.10 -10.88
C TYR A 532 16.55 16.69 -10.41
N ALA A 533 17.44 16.31 -11.31
CA ALA A 533 18.86 16.22 -11.00
C ALA A 533 19.69 17.10 -11.95
N SER A 534 20.75 17.69 -11.42
CA SER A 534 21.71 18.51 -12.15
C SER A 534 23.11 17.91 -12.01
N LEU A 535 23.74 17.61 -13.15
CA LEU A 535 25.10 17.08 -13.25
C LEU A 535 26.06 18.21 -13.68
N GLY A 536 27.07 18.50 -12.85
CA GLY A 536 27.96 19.64 -13.01
C GLY A 536 27.41 20.94 -12.41
N SER A 537 26.68 20.86 -11.30
CA SER A 537 25.94 21.99 -10.70
C SER A 537 26.82 23.01 -9.96
N GLY A 538 28.13 23.05 -10.19
CA GLY A 538 29.07 24.00 -9.57
C GLY A 538 28.63 25.47 -9.66
N LEU A 539 27.77 25.81 -10.64
CA LEU A 539 27.11 27.10 -10.79
C LEU A 539 25.57 27.01 -10.63
N LEU A 540 25.09 27.12 -9.39
CA LEU A 540 23.68 26.98 -9.01
C LEU A 540 22.70 27.99 -9.63
N ARG A 541 23.17 29.06 -10.28
CA ARG A 541 22.29 30.12 -10.81
C ARG A 541 21.34 29.58 -11.87
N PHE A 542 21.84 28.72 -12.75
CA PHE A 542 21.03 28.14 -13.81
C PHE A 542 19.96 27.22 -13.23
N ASP A 543 20.35 26.31 -12.32
CA ASP A 543 19.43 25.42 -11.59
C ASP A 543 18.34 26.22 -10.87
N PHE A 544 18.74 27.30 -10.18
CA PHE A 544 17.83 28.17 -9.45
C PHE A 544 16.77 28.78 -10.37
N CYS A 545 17.20 29.37 -11.50
CA CYS A 545 16.29 29.99 -12.47
C CYS A 545 15.33 28.97 -13.08
N LEU A 546 15.82 27.78 -13.45
CA LEU A 546 14.99 26.72 -14.02
C LEU A 546 13.93 26.24 -13.02
N LEU A 547 14.33 25.98 -11.77
CA LEU A 547 13.41 25.51 -10.72
C LEU A 547 12.37 26.57 -10.36
N GLU A 548 12.75 27.85 -10.25
CA GLU A 548 11.78 28.94 -10.07
C GLU A 548 10.78 29.00 -11.23
N MET A 549 11.23 28.81 -12.47
CA MET A 549 10.35 28.77 -13.64
C MET A 549 9.38 27.59 -13.59
N LEU A 550 9.85 26.40 -13.22
CA LEU A 550 9.00 25.21 -13.07
C LEU A 550 7.93 25.43 -12.00
N LEU A 551 8.33 25.90 -10.82
CA LEU A 551 7.42 26.19 -9.71
C LEU A 551 6.41 27.30 -10.07
N ALA A 552 6.86 28.37 -10.73
CA ALA A 552 5.98 29.45 -11.20
C ALA A 552 4.97 29.00 -12.27
N LYS A 553 5.29 27.94 -13.02
CA LYS A 553 4.38 27.28 -13.97
C LYS A 553 3.47 26.24 -13.33
N GLY A 554 3.53 26.07 -12.00
CA GLY A 554 2.74 25.10 -11.26
C GLY A 554 3.20 23.66 -11.47
N VAL A 555 4.43 23.45 -11.97
CA VAL A 555 5.02 22.10 -12.03
C VAL A 555 5.44 21.74 -10.60
N PRO A 556 4.85 20.70 -9.99
CA PRO A 556 5.24 20.31 -8.64
C PRO A 556 6.66 19.76 -8.72
N VAL A 557 7.63 20.37 -8.05
CA VAL A 557 8.99 19.80 -7.91
C VAL A 557 9.06 19.19 -6.52
N THR A 558 9.39 17.90 -6.41
CA THR A 558 9.44 17.22 -5.10
C THR A 558 10.84 17.20 -4.53
N SER A 559 11.83 16.95 -5.39
CA SER A 559 13.22 16.84 -4.99
C SER A 559 14.18 17.35 -6.06
N VAL A 560 15.34 17.81 -5.60
CA VAL A 560 16.44 18.33 -6.41
C VAL A 560 17.73 17.62 -5.99
N HIS A 561 18.43 17.02 -6.94
CA HIS A 561 19.72 16.35 -6.73
C HIS A 561 20.80 17.13 -7.46
N LEU A 562 21.73 17.74 -6.72
CA LEU A 562 22.85 18.50 -7.26
C LEU A 562 24.11 17.62 -7.20
N VAL A 563 24.72 17.34 -8.35
CA VAL A 563 25.86 16.42 -8.47
C VAL A 563 27.06 17.17 -9.04
N ASP A 564 28.10 17.35 -8.23
CA ASP A 564 29.33 18.03 -8.65
C ASP A 564 30.52 17.64 -7.76
N SER A 565 31.68 17.35 -8.34
CA SER A 565 32.89 16.97 -7.60
C SER A 565 33.38 18.07 -6.65
N GLN A 566 33.05 19.34 -6.92
CA GLN A 566 33.37 20.48 -6.04
C GLN A 566 32.62 20.45 -4.70
N TYR A 567 31.64 19.56 -4.55
CA TYR A 567 30.93 19.34 -3.29
C TYR A 567 31.62 18.33 -2.38
N GLU A 568 32.72 17.73 -2.81
CA GLU A 568 33.54 16.90 -1.95
C GLU A 568 34.11 17.76 -0.80
N PRO A 569 34.04 17.32 0.48
CA PRO A 569 34.50 18.11 1.61
C PRO A 569 35.95 18.60 1.51
N ASP A 570 36.78 17.87 0.79
CA ASP A 570 38.20 18.16 0.60
C ASP A 570 38.49 18.95 -0.70
N ALA A 571 37.47 19.27 -1.50
CA ALA A 571 37.63 20.02 -2.73
C ALA A 571 38.07 21.48 -2.48
N GLN A 572 38.94 21.99 -3.35
CA GLN A 572 39.38 23.38 -3.29
C GLN A 572 38.18 24.33 -3.52
N GLY A 573 37.87 25.15 -2.53
CA GLY A 573 36.73 26.07 -2.60
C GLY A 573 35.42 25.51 -2.05
N TYR A 574 35.41 24.28 -1.52
CA TYR A 574 34.23 23.63 -0.90
C TYR A 574 33.43 24.56 0.01
N MET A 575 34.09 25.39 0.84
CA MET A 575 33.40 26.33 1.73
C MET A 575 32.54 27.37 1.00
N ARG A 576 32.95 27.82 -0.20
CA ARG A 576 32.14 28.75 -1.00
C ARG A 576 30.90 28.05 -1.56
N HIS A 577 31.08 26.84 -2.11
CA HIS A 577 29.97 26.04 -2.63
C HIS A 577 28.99 25.65 -1.51
N LYS A 578 29.50 25.29 -0.32
CA LYS A 578 28.69 24.93 0.85
C LYS A 578 27.74 26.06 1.27
N VAL A 579 28.21 27.32 1.28
CA VAL A 579 27.36 28.47 1.63
C VAL A 579 26.28 28.68 0.57
N ALA A 580 26.63 28.62 -0.71
CA ALA A 580 25.67 28.76 -1.81
C ALA A 580 24.62 27.64 -1.80
N LEU A 581 25.05 26.39 -1.56
CA LEU A 581 24.18 25.22 -1.42
C LEU A 581 23.24 25.37 -0.22
N ALA A 582 23.71 25.86 0.92
CA ALA A 582 22.87 26.08 2.09
C ALA A 582 21.76 27.12 1.81
N GLN A 583 22.08 28.20 1.10
CA GLN A 583 21.10 29.20 0.68
C GLN A 583 20.10 28.64 -0.33
N PHE A 584 20.59 27.91 -1.34
CA PHE A 584 19.77 27.24 -2.33
C PHE A 584 18.79 26.25 -1.68
N ALA A 585 19.30 25.38 -0.79
CA ALA A 585 18.49 24.42 -0.06
C ALA A 585 17.45 25.10 0.83
N ALA A 586 17.84 26.11 1.60
CA ALA A 586 16.91 26.86 2.46
C ALA A 586 15.77 27.50 1.65
N TRP A 587 16.08 28.07 0.48
CA TRP A 587 15.09 28.68 -0.40
C TRP A 587 14.04 27.66 -0.87
N PHE A 588 14.48 26.54 -1.44
CA PHE A 588 13.59 25.55 -2.02
C PHE A 588 12.87 24.69 -0.97
N SER A 589 13.52 24.39 0.16
CA SER A 589 12.88 23.67 1.27
C SER A 589 11.74 24.46 1.91
N SER A 590 11.79 25.80 1.91
CA SER A 590 10.66 26.64 2.35
C SER A 590 9.41 26.49 1.48
N ARG A 591 9.56 25.93 0.27
CA ARG A 591 8.49 25.66 -0.71
C ARG A 591 8.16 24.17 -0.83
N GLY A 592 8.61 23.35 0.11
CA GLY A 592 8.34 21.91 0.12
C GLY A 592 9.18 21.09 -0.87
N VAL A 593 10.30 21.63 -1.36
CA VAL A 593 11.23 20.91 -2.24
C VAL A 593 12.43 20.41 -1.45
N GLU A 594 12.69 19.11 -1.49
CA GLU A 594 13.84 18.51 -0.84
C GLU A 594 15.10 18.66 -1.70
N VAL A 595 16.22 19.13 -1.11
CA VAL A 595 17.47 19.35 -1.85
C VAL A 595 18.55 18.41 -1.32
N TYR A 596 19.11 17.63 -2.23
CA TYR A 596 20.19 16.68 -1.99
C TYR A 596 21.42 17.09 -2.79
N VAL A 597 22.59 16.86 -2.20
CA VAL A 597 23.88 17.23 -2.79
C VAL A 597 24.79 16.01 -2.77
N HIS A 598 25.42 15.74 -3.92
CA HIS A 598 26.25 14.57 -4.14
C HIS A 598 27.56 15.02 -4.78
N TYR A 599 28.68 14.52 -4.28
CA TYR A 599 30.00 14.85 -4.86
C TYR A 599 30.43 13.88 -5.97
N SER A 600 29.65 12.81 -6.21
CA SER A 600 29.92 11.84 -7.27
C SER A 600 28.62 11.29 -7.85
N LEU A 601 28.72 10.82 -9.09
CA LEU A 601 27.62 10.17 -9.80
C LEU A 601 27.19 8.88 -9.10
N GLU A 602 28.14 8.11 -8.58
CA GLU A 602 27.87 6.87 -7.82
C GLU A 602 27.03 7.15 -6.57
N ARG A 603 27.37 8.18 -5.80
CA ARG A 603 26.65 8.56 -4.58
C ARG A 603 25.24 9.06 -4.89
N TYR A 604 25.12 9.85 -5.95
CA TYR A 604 23.82 10.24 -6.48
C TYR A 604 22.98 9.01 -6.87
N ALA A 605 23.55 8.06 -7.60
CA ALA A 605 22.84 6.87 -8.03
C ALA A 605 22.39 6.00 -6.84
N PHE A 606 23.25 5.87 -5.84
CA PHE A 606 22.91 5.23 -4.57
C PHE A 606 21.71 5.90 -3.88
N GLU A 607 21.72 7.22 -3.74
CA GLU A 607 20.65 7.98 -3.08
C GLU A 607 19.34 7.98 -3.89
N ALA A 608 19.40 8.09 -5.21
CA ALA A 608 18.23 8.01 -6.09
C ALA A 608 17.53 6.63 -5.95
N ARG A 609 18.31 5.54 -5.90
CA ARG A 609 17.80 4.19 -5.64
C ARG A 609 17.17 4.09 -4.26
N ARG A 610 17.85 4.63 -3.23
CA ARG A 610 17.41 4.56 -1.83
C ARG A 610 16.09 5.27 -1.61
N THR A 611 15.94 6.47 -2.16
CA THR A 611 14.76 7.32 -1.95
C THR A 611 13.55 6.90 -2.78
N SER A 612 13.73 6.02 -3.79
CA SER A 612 12.70 5.66 -4.77
C SER A 612 12.10 6.88 -5.51
N ALA A 613 12.74 8.04 -5.41
CA ALA A 613 12.38 9.27 -6.08
C ALA A 613 13.23 9.40 -7.35
N LEU A 614 13.05 8.46 -8.28
CA LEU A 614 13.79 8.48 -9.54
C LEU A 614 13.51 9.80 -10.29
N PRO A 615 14.53 10.53 -10.75
CA PRO A 615 14.32 11.75 -11.49
C PRO A 615 13.55 11.51 -12.78
N LYS A 616 12.61 12.42 -13.03
CA LYS A 616 11.92 12.53 -14.32
C LYS A 616 12.77 13.28 -15.32
N MET A 617 13.64 14.15 -14.83
CA MET A 617 14.51 14.97 -15.64
C MET A 617 15.89 15.06 -14.98
N VAL A 618 16.92 14.68 -15.73
CA VAL A 618 18.32 14.93 -15.38
C VAL A 618 18.87 15.91 -16.39
N LEU A 619 19.56 16.93 -15.90
CA LEU A 619 20.14 17.99 -16.70
C LEU A 619 21.64 18.01 -16.46
N GLN A 620 22.44 17.99 -17.51
CA GLN A 620 23.88 18.21 -17.44
C GLN A 620 24.19 19.53 -18.12
N VAL A 621 24.91 20.43 -17.45
CA VAL A 621 25.26 21.74 -18.00
C VAL A 621 26.76 21.94 -17.90
N ASP A 622 27.40 22.03 -19.06
CA ASP A 622 28.81 22.40 -19.21
C ASP A 622 29.79 21.60 -18.32
N CYS A 623 29.50 20.32 -18.13
CA CYS A 623 30.34 19.41 -17.36
C CYS A 623 31.18 18.56 -18.31
N PHE A 624 32.40 19.02 -18.59
CA PHE A 624 33.27 18.38 -19.57
C PHE A 624 33.65 16.96 -19.15
N GLU A 625 33.96 16.74 -17.86
CA GLU A 625 34.36 15.43 -17.33
C GLU A 625 33.28 14.38 -17.55
N LEU A 626 32.03 14.70 -17.21
CA LEU A 626 30.89 13.79 -17.39
C LEU A 626 30.52 13.61 -18.87
N THR A 627 30.74 14.64 -19.69
CA THR A 627 30.58 14.52 -21.16
C THR A 627 31.58 13.51 -21.73
N ALA A 628 32.84 13.57 -21.28
CA ALA A 628 33.88 12.63 -21.71
C ALA A 628 33.62 11.19 -21.22
N ALA A 629 32.98 11.04 -20.06
CA ALA A 629 32.62 9.76 -19.47
C ALA A 629 31.19 9.29 -19.82
N PHE A 630 30.51 9.92 -20.80
CA PHE A 630 29.08 9.70 -21.01
C PHE A 630 28.72 8.23 -21.27
N ASP A 631 29.37 7.57 -22.23
CA ASP A 631 29.05 6.19 -22.59
C ASP A 631 29.50 5.16 -21.53
N GLN A 632 30.53 5.49 -20.74
CA GLN A 632 31.12 4.56 -19.78
C GLN A 632 30.45 4.64 -18.40
N GLU A 633 30.03 5.83 -17.97
CA GLU A 633 29.56 6.07 -16.60
C GLU A 633 28.17 6.71 -16.57
N VAL A 634 27.97 7.83 -17.26
CA VAL A 634 26.72 8.62 -17.15
C VAL A 634 25.54 7.84 -17.70
N LYS A 635 25.63 7.33 -18.92
CA LYS A 635 24.55 6.64 -19.60
C LYS A 635 24.13 5.35 -18.86
N PRO A 636 25.03 4.43 -18.47
CA PRO A 636 24.65 3.26 -17.68
C PRO A 636 24.00 3.64 -16.35
N THR A 637 24.49 4.69 -15.68
CA THR A 637 23.91 5.18 -14.44
C THR A 637 22.50 5.72 -14.65
N LEU A 638 22.27 6.51 -15.70
CA LEU A 638 20.94 7.05 -16.00
C LEU A 638 19.95 5.97 -16.42
N GLU A 639 20.39 4.95 -17.15
CA GLU A 639 19.56 3.77 -17.46
C GLU A 639 19.11 3.04 -16.18
N GLU A 640 19.87 3.16 -15.10
CA GLU A 640 19.52 2.60 -13.79
C GLU A 640 18.62 3.53 -12.96
N VAL A 641 18.87 4.84 -12.95
CA VAL A 641 18.28 5.76 -11.96
C VAL A 641 17.28 6.76 -12.49
N LEU A 642 17.08 6.85 -13.81
CA LEU A 642 16.04 7.70 -14.40
C LEU A 642 14.69 6.98 -14.35
N GLU A 643 13.59 7.71 -14.10
CA GLU A 643 12.24 7.14 -14.24
C GLU A 643 12.02 6.67 -15.69
N LEU A 644 11.32 5.56 -15.90
CA LEU A 644 11.00 5.09 -17.26
C LEU A 644 10.22 6.17 -18.01
N GLY A 645 10.67 6.51 -19.22
CA GLY A 645 10.16 7.64 -20.00
C GLY A 645 10.73 9.00 -19.61
N GLY A 646 11.56 9.05 -18.56
CA GLY A 646 12.27 10.24 -18.11
C GLY A 646 13.27 10.75 -19.13
N LEU A 647 13.65 12.01 -18.95
CA LEU A 647 14.48 12.77 -19.86
C LEU A 647 15.86 13.04 -19.27
N TYR A 648 16.87 12.93 -20.10
CA TYR A 648 18.19 13.48 -19.85
C TYR A 648 18.49 14.55 -20.88
N CYS A 649 18.81 15.75 -20.42
CA CYS A 649 19.20 16.86 -21.27
C CYS A 649 20.67 17.21 -21.00
N ALA A 650 21.50 17.19 -22.03
CA ALA A 650 22.89 17.59 -21.94
C ALA A 650 23.11 18.88 -22.72
N LEU A 651 23.53 19.95 -22.04
CA LEU A 651 23.95 21.22 -22.61
C LEU A 651 25.48 21.29 -22.56
N THR A 652 26.15 21.10 -23.70
CA THR A 652 27.62 20.98 -23.75
C THR A 652 28.23 21.83 -24.86
N SER A 653 29.43 22.37 -24.63
CA SER A 653 30.32 22.78 -25.72
C SER A 653 31.11 21.55 -26.17
N ARG A 654 30.80 20.99 -27.34
CA ARG A 654 31.33 19.68 -27.79
C ARG A 654 32.83 19.68 -28.17
N GLU A 655 33.62 20.63 -27.68
CA GLU A 655 35.01 20.85 -28.09
C GLU A 655 36.01 19.79 -27.60
N GLY A 656 35.66 18.92 -26.65
CA GLY A 656 36.66 18.06 -26.00
C GLY A 656 36.69 16.57 -26.36
N ALA A 657 35.97 16.11 -27.38
CA ALA A 657 36.18 14.75 -27.91
C ALA A 657 37.37 14.64 -28.88
N SER A 658 37.87 15.76 -29.40
CA SER A 658 39.09 15.83 -30.21
C SER A 658 40.17 16.58 -29.43
N GLY A 659 41.15 15.85 -28.91
CA GLY A 659 42.17 16.35 -27.99
C GLY A 659 42.81 17.68 -28.38
N ALA A 660 43.04 18.50 -27.34
CA ALA A 660 43.95 19.64 -27.23
C ALA A 660 44.34 20.34 -28.55
N GLY A 661 43.72 21.49 -28.83
CA GLY A 661 44.35 22.52 -29.65
C GLY A 661 43.48 23.38 -30.57
N SER A 662 42.18 23.11 -30.70
CA SER A 662 41.31 23.89 -31.59
C SER A 662 40.36 24.80 -30.81
N MET A 663 40.74 26.07 -30.60
CA MET A 663 39.87 27.16 -30.12
C MET A 663 38.80 27.57 -31.16
N GLY A 664 38.12 26.60 -31.80
CA GLY A 664 37.50 26.80 -33.11
C GLY A 664 36.00 26.57 -33.21
N SER A 665 35.35 25.92 -32.24
CA SER A 665 33.92 25.61 -32.30
C SER A 665 33.18 26.27 -31.16
N THR A 666 32.75 27.50 -31.41
CA THR A 666 31.96 28.33 -30.49
C THR A 666 30.50 27.88 -30.32
N CYS A 667 30.12 26.70 -30.83
CA CYS A 667 28.75 26.22 -30.79
C CYS A 667 28.45 25.41 -29.52
N ALA A 668 27.34 25.73 -28.86
CA ALA A 668 26.76 24.90 -27.80
C ALA A 668 25.80 23.87 -28.42
N TRP A 669 25.65 22.74 -27.75
CA TRP A 669 24.79 21.65 -28.16
C TRP A 669 23.83 21.29 -27.03
N ALA A 670 22.56 21.11 -27.37
CA ALA A 670 21.56 20.51 -26.50
C ALA A 670 21.22 19.12 -27.05
N GLU A 671 21.53 18.09 -26.28
CA GLU A 671 21.13 16.72 -26.56
C GLU A 671 19.99 16.34 -25.63
N ILE A 672 18.88 15.84 -26.16
CA ILE A 672 17.78 15.30 -25.36
C ILE A 672 17.72 13.81 -25.61
N TRP A 673 17.81 13.07 -24.51
CA TRP A 673 17.73 11.62 -24.47
C TRP A 673 16.52 11.22 -23.64
N ARG A 674 15.86 10.13 -24.03
CA ARG A 674 14.76 9.53 -23.28
C ARG A 674 15.13 8.11 -22.87
N LEU A 675 14.82 7.75 -21.64
CA LEU A 675 14.84 6.35 -21.21
C LEU A 675 13.62 5.64 -21.77
N ILE A 676 13.82 4.79 -22.77
CA ILE A 676 12.74 4.12 -23.49
C ILE A 676 12.09 3.06 -22.57
N PRO A 677 10.81 3.22 -22.18
CA PRO A 677 10.16 2.34 -21.20
C PRO A 677 10.24 0.85 -21.55
N GLU A 678 10.17 0.52 -22.83
CA GLU A 678 10.12 -0.85 -23.34
C GLU A 678 11.47 -1.57 -23.23
N THR A 679 12.57 -0.83 -23.31
CA THR A 679 13.93 -1.41 -23.37
C THR A 679 14.77 -1.12 -22.13
N GLY A 680 14.38 -0.11 -21.35
CA GLY A 680 15.23 0.43 -20.29
C GLY A 680 16.55 1.01 -20.81
N ARG A 681 16.61 1.41 -22.09
CA ARG A 681 17.80 1.99 -22.73
C ARG A 681 17.58 3.44 -23.11
N MET A 682 18.64 4.22 -23.00
CA MET A 682 18.64 5.64 -23.38
C MET A 682 18.72 5.78 -24.90
N LYS A 683 17.77 6.52 -25.47
CA LYS A 683 17.72 6.87 -26.89
C LYS A 683 17.71 8.39 -27.05
N MET A 684 18.56 8.91 -27.94
CA MET A 684 18.55 10.34 -28.29
C MET A 684 17.27 10.65 -29.09
N GLU A 685 16.51 11.63 -28.63
CA GLU A 685 15.29 12.10 -29.29
C GLU A 685 15.53 13.35 -30.12
N SER A 686 16.36 14.26 -29.62
CA SER A 686 16.67 15.50 -30.33
C SER A 686 18.10 15.95 -30.09
N LEU A 687 18.65 16.60 -31.11
CA LEU A 687 19.95 17.24 -31.08
C LEU A 687 19.80 18.65 -31.63
N THR A 688 20.13 19.66 -30.84
CA THR A 688 19.99 21.07 -31.25
C THR A 688 21.33 21.78 -31.09
N CYS A 689 21.76 22.50 -32.13
CA CYS A 689 23.00 23.26 -32.13
C CYS A 689 22.71 24.76 -31.98
N PHE A 690 23.49 25.45 -31.15
CA PHE A 690 23.40 26.89 -30.90
C PHE A 690 24.74 27.54 -31.23
N ARG A 691 24.75 28.49 -32.16
CA ARG A 691 25.91 29.33 -32.46
C ARG A 691 25.92 30.55 -31.55
N PRO A 692 27.07 31.21 -31.36
CA PRO A 692 27.11 32.46 -30.61
C PRO A 692 26.15 33.49 -31.21
N GLY A 693 25.31 34.07 -30.36
CA GLY A 693 24.29 35.05 -30.76
C GLY A 693 22.97 34.44 -31.24
N ASP A 694 22.86 33.12 -31.33
CA ASP A 694 21.60 32.46 -31.69
C ASP A 694 20.56 32.66 -30.57
N VAL A 695 19.37 33.13 -30.96
CA VAL A 695 18.20 33.23 -30.08
C VAL A 695 17.39 31.92 -30.11
N ARG A 696 17.60 31.08 -31.13
CA ARG A 696 16.99 29.77 -31.31
C ARG A 696 18.02 28.82 -31.89
N GLY A 697 18.07 27.61 -31.36
CA GLY A 697 18.95 26.56 -31.88
C GLY A 697 18.44 25.98 -33.20
N ILE A 698 19.35 25.32 -33.92
CA ILE A 698 19.08 24.61 -35.16
C ILE A 698 18.96 23.13 -34.82
N ASP A 699 17.78 22.56 -35.04
CA ASP A 699 17.58 21.12 -34.86
C ASP A 699 18.35 20.35 -35.92
N VAL A 700 19.08 19.35 -35.46
CA VAL A 700 19.91 18.45 -36.25
C VAL A 700 19.26 17.08 -36.21
N ASP A 701 19.12 16.48 -37.39
CA ASP A 701 18.60 15.13 -37.53
C ASP A 701 19.56 14.14 -36.84
N VAL A 702 19.06 13.46 -35.80
CA VAL A 702 19.83 12.53 -34.96
C VAL A 702 20.37 11.33 -35.73
N ASP A 703 19.73 10.97 -36.85
CA ASP A 703 20.13 9.82 -37.68
C ASP A 703 21.08 10.21 -38.81
N LYS A 704 21.30 11.51 -39.05
CA LYS A 704 22.21 11.99 -40.10
C LYS A 704 23.60 12.26 -39.54
N PRO A 705 24.67 11.87 -40.27
CA PRO A 705 26.02 12.28 -39.90
C PRO A 705 26.09 13.81 -39.87
N LEU A 706 26.70 14.35 -38.81
CA LEU A 706 26.79 15.79 -38.62
C LEU A 706 27.40 16.46 -39.84
N PRO A 707 26.84 17.59 -40.31
CA PRO A 707 27.43 18.32 -41.42
C PRO A 707 28.87 18.70 -41.05
N ARG A 708 29.83 18.22 -41.85
CA ARG A 708 31.24 18.63 -41.70
C ARG A 708 31.27 20.15 -41.83
N VAL A 709 31.79 20.85 -40.81
CA VAL A 709 31.91 22.30 -40.81
C VAL A 709 32.84 22.72 -41.95
N ALA A 710 32.26 23.06 -43.09
CA ALA A 710 33.00 23.56 -44.24
C ALA A 710 33.40 25.01 -43.96
N GLY A 711 34.63 25.22 -43.45
CA GLY A 711 35.10 26.60 -43.23
C GLY A 711 36.39 26.84 -42.46
N CYS A 712 37.06 25.84 -41.88
CA CYS A 712 38.37 26.07 -41.23
C CYS A 712 39.52 25.74 -42.20
N PHE A 713 39.95 26.74 -42.99
CA PHE A 713 41.17 26.67 -43.79
C PHE A 713 42.39 26.71 -42.86
N CYS A 714 42.83 25.55 -42.39
CA CYS A 714 44.22 25.38 -41.96
C CYS A 714 45.06 25.04 -43.18
N LEU A 715 46.02 25.91 -43.52
CA LEU A 715 47.05 25.65 -44.53
C LEU A 715 47.76 24.32 -44.23
N PRO A 716 48.06 23.47 -45.24
CA PRO A 716 48.75 22.22 -44.98
C PRO A 716 50.23 22.47 -44.71
N ARG A 717 50.70 22.02 -43.55
CA ARG A 717 52.13 21.77 -43.30
C ARG A 717 52.59 20.69 -44.26
N GLN A 718 53.54 21.03 -45.12
CA GLN A 718 54.25 20.07 -45.97
C GLN A 718 54.95 19.03 -45.10
N THR A 719 54.58 17.77 -45.26
CA THR A 719 55.43 16.64 -44.89
C THR A 719 55.78 15.92 -46.19
N LEU A 720 57.06 16.01 -46.56
CA LEU A 720 57.66 15.28 -47.66
C LEU A 720 57.63 13.78 -47.34
N THR A 721 56.95 13.00 -48.19
CA THR A 721 57.27 11.58 -48.40
C THR A 721 57.13 11.26 -49.89
N LEU A 722 58.27 10.90 -50.49
CA LEU A 722 58.37 10.22 -51.78
C LEU A 722 57.77 8.81 -51.66
N GLU A 723 56.86 8.43 -52.57
CA GLU A 723 57.15 7.47 -53.65
C GLU A 723 55.89 7.05 -54.45
N LYS A 724 56.09 7.08 -55.78
CA LYS A 724 55.60 6.21 -56.87
C LYS A 724 54.11 6.16 -57.31
N GLN A 725 53.97 6.73 -58.50
CA GLN A 725 53.03 6.50 -59.62
C GLN A 725 52.41 5.10 -59.73
N HIS A 726 51.12 5.03 -60.11
CA HIS A 726 50.68 4.66 -61.47
C HIS A 726 49.17 4.90 -61.69
N SER A 727 48.85 5.57 -62.81
CA SER A 727 47.74 5.39 -63.79
C SER A 727 46.42 4.69 -63.39
N ASP A 728 45.25 4.95 -63.92
CA ASP A 728 44.65 5.87 -64.92
C ASP A 728 43.19 5.36 -65.11
N ARG A 729 42.32 6.16 -65.75
CA ARG A 729 41.04 5.82 -66.42
C ARG A 729 39.66 6.00 -65.73
N SER A 730 38.93 6.95 -66.36
CA SER A 730 37.58 6.87 -66.94
C SER A 730 36.30 6.93 -66.08
N LEU A 731 35.69 8.13 -66.02
CA LEU A 731 34.36 8.57 -66.53
C LEU A 731 33.43 7.50 -67.22
N PRO A 732 32.13 7.79 -67.56
CA PRO A 732 31.13 8.78 -67.09
C PRO A 732 29.63 8.29 -67.06
N VAL A 733 28.69 9.26 -66.98
CA VAL A 733 27.28 9.30 -67.52
C VAL A 733 26.18 8.68 -66.60
N LEU A 734 24.91 9.13 -66.44
CA LEU A 734 23.86 9.89 -67.18
C LEU A 734 22.88 10.53 -66.14
N LYS A 735 22.40 11.78 -66.30
CA LYS A 735 21.07 12.24 -66.80
C LYS A 735 19.86 11.86 -65.89
N GLN A 736 18.75 12.58 -65.73
CA GLN A 736 18.16 13.82 -66.26
C GLN A 736 16.77 13.99 -65.56
N ILE A 737 16.27 15.24 -65.43
CA ILE A 737 14.84 15.68 -65.66
C ILE A 737 13.77 15.16 -64.65
N SER A 738 12.77 15.88 -64.12
CA SER A 738 12.17 17.22 -64.27
C SER A 738 11.28 17.55 -63.04
N PRO A 739 10.74 18.78 -62.92
CA PRO A 739 9.97 19.31 -61.78
C PRO A 739 8.45 19.44 -62.05
N MET A 740 7.65 19.67 -61.00
CA MET A 740 6.25 20.18 -60.97
C MET A 740 5.78 20.11 -59.49
N VAL A 741 5.03 21.00 -58.81
CA VAL A 741 4.09 22.10 -59.14
C VAL A 741 3.98 23.04 -57.91
N LYS A 742 3.58 24.30 -58.15
CA LYS A 742 3.31 25.42 -57.22
C LYS A 742 1.96 25.33 -56.46
N GLU A 743 1.78 26.31 -55.55
CA GLU A 743 0.55 26.95 -55.03
C GLU A 743 -0.04 26.36 -53.72
N ASN A 744 -0.49 27.09 -52.70
CA ASN A 744 -1.11 28.43 -52.54
C ASN A 744 -0.98 28.89 -51.04
N LEU A 745 -0.54 30.11 -50.72
CA LEU A 745 -1.29 31.33 -50.27
C LEU A 745 -1.72 31.47 -48.77
N ARG A 746 -1.43 32.68 -48.24
CA ARG A 746 -2.00 33.45 -47.06
C ARG A 746 -1.44 33.10 -45.67
N SER A 747 -1.16 34.02 -44.73
CA SER A 747 -1.19 35.49 -44.54
C SER A 747 -0.46 35.80 -43.20
N PRO A 748 0.00 37.04 -42.91
CA PRO A 748 0.89 37.32 -41.75
C PRO A 748 0.14 37.72 -40.47
N PRO A 749 0.71 37.53 -39.26
CA PRO A 749 0.13 38.10 -38.05
C PRO A 749 0.73 39.47 -37.68
N GLU A 750 -0.10 40.19 -36.93
CA GLU A 750 -0.02 41.59 -36.52
C GLU A 750 1.14 41.91 -35.55
N LYS A 751 1.54 43.19 -35.59
CA LYS A 751 2.52 43.80 -34.69
C LYS A 751 1.88 44.14 -33.35
N LEU A 752 2.44 43.64 -32.24
CA LEU A 752 2.20 44.14 -30.88
C LEU A 752 3.35 45.08 -30.45
N LYS A 753 2.97 46.24 -29.89
CA LYS A 753 3.88 47.25 -29.31
C LYS A 753 4.43 46.81 -27.94
N PRO A 754 5.64 47.22 -27.54
CA PRO A 754 6.16 46.95 -26.20
C PRO A 754 5.65 47.97 -25.17
N MET A 755 5.23 47.48 -24.00
CA MET A 755 5.00 48.27 -22.78
C MET A 755 6.30 48.34 -21.97
N ALA A 756 6.62 49.55 -21.50
CA ALA A 756 7.77 49.86 -20.67
C ALA A 756 7.59 49.34 -19.23
N ALA A 757 8.65 48.75 -18.67
CA ALA A 757 8.76 48.41 -17.26
C ALA A 757 9.31 49.62 -16.46
N ARG A 758 8.72 49.87 -15.28
CA ARG A 758 9.24 50.79 -14.25
C ARG A 758 9.85 49.96 -13.11
N ASP A 759 11.05 50.33 -12.67
CA ASP A 759 11.69 49.86 -11.44
C ASP A 759 11.01 50.46 -10.19
N PRO A 760 10.91 49.69 -9.09
CA PRO A 760 10.77 50.25 -7.76
C PRO A 760 11.83 49.70 -6.80
N MET A 761 12.88 50.48 -6.57
CA MET A 761 13.75 50.37 -5.40
C MET A 761 13.92 51.78 -4.85
N ASP A 762 13.12 52.14 -3.86
CA ASP A 762 13.40 53.20 -2.88
C ASP A 762 12.24 53.30 -1.87
N ALA A 763 12.45 52.79 -0.65
CA ALA A 763 11.95 53.36 0.61
C ALA A 763 12.17 52.39 1.79
N LEU A 764 13.12 52.72 2.69
CA LEU A 764 13.13 52.20 4.06
C LEU A 764 13.51 53.28 5.09
N PRO A 765 12.74 53.37 6.19
CA PRO A 765 13.02 54.03 7.45
C PRO A 765 14.40 53.91 8.07
N LYS A 766 15.14 54.99 8.37
CA LYS A 766 16.13 54.96 9.46
C LYS A 766 15.44 55.33 10.78
N VAL A 767 15.59 54.50 11.82
CA VAL A 767 15.20 54.83 13.21
C VAL A 767 16.44 54.81 14.09
N SER A 768 16.59 55.85 14.90
CA SER A 768 17.75 56.16 15.73
C SER A 768 17.69 55.50 17.12
N ASP A 769 18.87 55.13 17.62
CA ASP A 769 19.14 54.65 18.97
C ASP A 769 19.04 55.77 20.02
N SER A 770 17.97 55.79 20.81
CA SER A 770 18.02 56.19 22.23
C SER A 770 16.65 56.00 22.88
N GLU A 771 16.51 54.99 23.74
CA GLU A 771 15.78 55.04 25.02
C GLU A 771 15.65 53.64 25.62
N MET A 772 16.31 53.43 26.77
CA MET A 772 16.25 52.19 27.53
C MET A 772 15.77 52.52 28.95
N PRO A 773 14.63 51.99 29.43
CA PRO A 773 14.26 52.10 30.85
C PRO A 773 14.64 50.86 31.65
N LYS A 774 15.35 51.14 32.73
CA LYS A 774 15.63 50.41 33.98
C LYS A 774 14.53 49.44 34.45
N ALA A 775 14.49 48.22 33.90
CA ALA A 775 13.57 47.17 34.38
C ALA A 775 14.22 45.77 34.44
N PHE A 776 15.45 45.64 34.96
CA PHE A 776 16.12 44.32 35.06
C PHE A 776 16.97 44.13 36.33
N ALA A 777 16.57 44.70 37.47
CA ALA A 777 17.35 44.59 38.71
C ALA A 777 17.08 43.35 39.58
N LYS A 778 16.36 42.32 39.09
CA LYS A 778 16.04 41.12 39.89
C LYS A 778 15.98 39.82 39.08
N PHE A 779 17.10 39.36 38.55
CA PHE A 779 17.29 37.95 38.18
C PHE A 779 18.75 37.54 38.42
N PRO A 780 19.05 36.25 38.70
CA PRO A 780 20.43 35.76 38.76
C PRO A 780 21.08 35.92 37.39
N GLN A 781 22.37 36.25 37.36
CA GLN A 781 23.17 36.39 36.13
C GLN A 781 23.11 35.10 35.31
N ILE A 782 22.31 35.11 34.24
CA ILE A 782 22.50 34.25 33.07
C ILE A 782 23.46 35.04 32.17
N ASP A 783 24.51 34.39 31.70
CA ASP A 783 25.44 34.98 30.74
C ASP A 783 24.77 35.05 29.37
N TRP A 784 24.35 36.26 28.98
CA TRP A 784 23.56 36.52 27.77
C TRP A 784 24.42 36.82 26.54
N ASP A 785 25.75 36.75 26.67
CA ASP A 785 26.68 37.01 25.56
C ASP A 785 26.90 35.77 24.66
N GLN A 786 26.23 34.65 24.93
CA GLN A 786 26.25 33.47 24.06
C GLN A 786 25.04 33.38 23.11
N PRO A 787 25.22 32.95 21.86
CA PRO A 787 24.13 32.80 20.90
C PRO A 787 23.09 31.78 21.38
N VAL A 788 21.83 32.20 21.46
CA VAL A 788 20.73 31.39 22.00
C VAL A 788 20.43 30.22 21.07
N ASN A 789 20.87 29.02 21.44
CA ASN A 789 20.53 27.79 20.73
C ASN A 789 19.39 27.03 21.44
N LYS A 790 18.89 25.97 20.77
CA LYS A 790 17.76 25.16 21.22
C LYS A 790 17.94 24.55 22.63
N SER A 791 19.18 24.27 23.05
CA SER A 791 19.45 23.67 24.37
C SER A 791 19.31 24.71 25.49
N VAL A 792 19.70 25.96 25.25
CA VAL A 792 19.55 27.07 26.20
C VAL A 792 18.07 27.38 26.43
N LEU A 793 17.28 27.38 25.37
CA LEU A 793 15.83 27.60 25.41
C LEU A 793 15.08 26.47 26.13
N SER A 794 15.40 25.21 25.82
CA SER A 794 14.82 24.05 26.52
C SER A 794 15.16 24.06 28.01
N LYS A 795 16.41 24.40 28.37
CA LYS A 795 16.84 24.49 29.77
C LYS A 795 16.13 25.63 30.51
N ALA A 796 16.00 26.80 29.88
CA ALA A 796 15.29 27.93 30.48
C ALA A 796 13.80 27.64 30.73
N VAL A 797 13.12 26.96 29.81
CA VAL A 797 11.72 26.54 30.00
C VAL A 797 11.59 25.50 31.11
N ALA A 798 12.48 24.50 31.14
CA ALA A 798 12.50 23.49 32.19
C ALA A 798 12.75 24.09 33.58
N ASP A 799 13.68 25.06 33.68
CA ASP A 799 13.99 25.75 34.92
C ASP A 799 12.82 26.64 35.40
N ILE A 800 12.10 27.29 34.49
CA ILE A 800 10.88 28.07 34.84
C ILE A 800 9.77 27.17 35.37
N VAL A 801 9.51 26.04 34.70
CA VAL A 801 8.49 25.06 35.13
C VAL A 801 8.85 24.47 36.51
N LYS A 802 10.13 24.18 36.73
CA LYS A 802 10.62 23.58 37.98
C LYS A 802 10.64 24.57 39.15
N LYS A 803 10.97 25.85 38.91
CA LYS A 803 11.19 26.84 39.97
C LYS A 803 9.91 27.53 40.45
N GLU A 804 8.90 27.63 39.60
CA GLU A 804 7.64 28.32 39.93
C GLU A 804 6.56 27.38 40.54
N GLN A 805 6.85 26.09 40.78
CA GLN A 805 5.93 25.09 41.35
C GLN A 805 4.46 25.27 40.87
N ILE A 806 4.26 25.32 39.56
CA ILE A 806 3.08 25.96 38.99
C ILE A 806 1.85 25.05 39.05
N LYS A 807 0.88 25.43 39.90
CA LYS A 807 -0.54 25.05 39.78
C LYS A 807 -1.39 26.11 39.04
N ASP A 808 -0.82 27.28 38.72
CA ASP A 808 -1.53 28.43 38.13
C ASP A 808 -1.10 28.71 36.68
N THR A 809 -1.95 28.30 35.74
CA THR A 809 -1.77 28.44 34.28
C THR A 809 -1.61 29.89 33.81
N LYS A 810 -2.05 30.88 34.58
CA LYS A 810 -1.98 32.30 34.18
C LYS A 810 -0.55 32.85 34.30
N ARG A 811 0.22 32.37 35.28
CA ARG A 811 1.63 32.77 35.48
C ARG A 811 2.56 32.13 34.45
N LEU A 812 2.34 30.86 34.10
CA LEU A 812 3.12 30.18 33.05
C LEU A 812 2.95 30.86 31.69
N LYS A 813 1.71 31.23 31.31
CA LYS A 813 1.45 31.99 30.08
C LYS A 813 2.18 33.34 30.07
N ALA A 814 2.20 34.06 31.19
CA ALA A 814 2.90 35.34 31.29
C ALA A 814 4.43 35.18 31.18
N ALA A 815 5.00 34.11 31.73
CA ALA A 815 6.44 33.81 31.64
C ALA A 815 6.85 33.44 30.20
N LEU A 816 6.07 32.57 29.54
CA LEU A 816 6.32 32.16 28.14
C LEU A 816 6.17 33.34 27.16
N ALA A 817 5.19 34.21 27.37
CA ALA A 817 5.01 35.42 26.55
C ALA A 817 6.19 36.41 26.69
N ARG A 818 6.81 36.49 27.88
CA ARG A 818 8.02 37.31 28.09
C ARG A 818 9.25 36.71 27.42
N LEU A 819 9.40 35.39 27.47
CA LEU A 819 10.49 34.67 26.81
C LEU A 819 10.41 34.81 25.28
N SER A 820 9.19 34.73 24.74
CA SER A 820 8.89 34.98 23.32
C SER A 820 9.29 36.39 22.89
N LYS A 821 8.93 37.44 23.67
CA LYS A 821 9.33 38.82 23.35
C LYS A 821 10.83 39.08 23.43
N VAL A 822 11.55 38.42 24.33
CA VAL A 822 13.02 38.53 24.42
C VAL A 822 13.68 37.90 23.19
N TYR A 823 13.16 36.75 22.75
CA TYR A 823 13.68 36.05 21.58
C TYR A 823 13.38 36.81 20.27
N GLU A 824 12.17 37.33 20.13
CA GLU A 824 11.72 38.13 18.98
C GLU A 824 12.55 39.42 18.83
N LYS A 825 13.00 40.00 19.95
CA LYS A 825 13.88 41.17 19.97
C LYS A 825 15.33 40.87 19.56
N GLN A 826 15.81 39.62 19.72
CA GLN A 826 17.17 39.22 19.35
C GLN A 826 17.28 38.68 17.91
N VAL A 827 16.25 38.01 17.41
CA VAL A 827 16.28 37.34 16.10
C VAL A 827 15.54 38.13 15.01
N GLY A 828 14.80 39.18 15.40
CA GLY A 828 13.94 39.95 14.51
C GLY A 828 12.58 39.28 14.29
N PRO A 829 11.57 40.04 13.82
CA PRO A 829 10.18 39.57 13.68
C PRO A 829 10.02 38.38 12.72
N ASP A 830 10.96 38.16 11.80
CA ASP A 830 10.93 37.06 10.83
C ASP A 830 11.50 35.72 11.37
N GLY A 831 12.12 35.73 12.56
CA GLY A 831 12.76 34.55 13.15
C GLY A 831 11.78 33.44 13.57
N PHE A 832 10.50 33.75 13.78
CA PHE A 832 9.50 32.76 14.19
C PHE A 832 9.10 31.81 13.05
N ALA A 833 9.29 32.21 11.78
CA ALA A 833 8.99 31.38 10.61
C ALA A 833 10.03 30.26 10.37
N LEU A 834 11.17 30.29 11.07
CA LEU A 834 12.30 29.37 10.85
C LEU A 834 12.27 28.09 11.70
N ILE A 835 11.23 27.85 12.52
CA ILE A 835 11.07 26.59 13.27
C ILE A 835 9.73 25.94 12.95
N GLY A 836 9.61 25.39 11.74
CA GLY A 836 8.50 24.54 11.29
C GLY A 836 8.60 23.07 11.73
N LYS A 837 9.19 22.75 12.89
CA LYS A 837 9.18 21.37 13.43
C LYS A 837 8.84 21.37 14.93
N PRO A 838 7.94 20.47 15.39
CA PRO A 838 7.52 20.46 16.78
C PRO A 838 8.69 20.14 17.72
N LEU A 839 8.80 20.89 18.81
CA LEU A 839 9.74 20.61 19.89
C LEU A 839 9.37 19.26 20.52
N ARG A 840 10.26 18.26 20.42
CA ARG A 840 10.12 16.99 21.15
C ARG A 840 10.32 17.25 22.64
N LEU A 841 9.22 17.41 23.36
CA LEU A 841 9.20 17.39 24.82
C LEU A 841 9.40 15.95 25.34
N ASN A 842 10.01 15.80 26.51
CA ASN A 842 10.12 14.50 27.20
C ASN A 842 8.75 14.03 27.72
N GLU A 843 8.62 12.75 28.05
CA GLU A 843 7.34 12.09 28.34
C GLU A 843 6.59 12.70 29.53
N GLU A 844 7.30 13.11 30.60
CA GLU A 844 6.68 13.77 31.76
C GLU A 844 6.02 15.11 31.38
N THR A 845 6.63 15.87 30.46
CA THR A 845 6.08 17.16 30.00
C THR A 845 4.92 16.96 29.03
N ARG A 846 4.95 15.90 28.20
CA ARG A 846 3.82 15.54 27.33
C ARG A 846 2.60 15.11 28.12
N PHE A 847 2.80 14.31 29.17
CA PHE A 847 1.72 13.87 30.06
C PHE A 847 1.05 15.04 30.77
N ALA A 848 1.84 16.01 31.24
CA ALA A 848 1.31 17.24 31.84
C ALA A 848 0.51 18.11 30.85
N CYS A 849 0.98 18.27 29.60
CA CYS A 849 0.25 19.01 28.56
C CYS A 849 -1.07 18.32 28.15
N PHE A 850 -1.07 16.98 28.07
CA PHE A 850 -2.24 16.18 27.72
C PHE A 850 -3.33 16.25 28.81
N CYS A 851 -2.96 16.15 30.09
CA CYS A 851 -3.89 16.31 31.21
C CYS A 851 -4.48 17.73 31.32
N MET A 852 -3.87 18.73 30.67
CA MET A 852 -4.32 20.13 30.68
C MET A 852 -5.00 20.58 29.39
N GLY A 853 -5.25 19.66 28.44
CA GLY A 853 -6.06 19.93 27.23
C GLY A 853 -5.40 20.80 26.16
N PHE A 854 -4.06 20.80 26.06
CA PHE A 854 -3.34 21.46 24.96
C PHE A 854 -2.91 20.42 23.91
N HIS A 855 -3.18 20.70 22.63
CA HIS A 855 -2.68 19.93 21.47
C HIS A 855 -1.32 20.42 21.00
#